data_AF-A0AAI9HTQ7-F1
#
_entry.id   AF-A0AAI9HTQ7-F1
#
_cell.length_a   1.000
_cell.length_b   1.000
_cell.length_c   1.000
_cell.angle_alpha   90.00
_cell.angle_beta   90.00
_cell.angle_gamma   90.00
#
_symmetry.space_group_name_H-M   'P 1'
#
loop_
_entity.id
_entity.type
_entity.pdbx_description
1 polymer ?
#
loop_
_entity_poly.entity_id
_entity_poly.type
_entity_poly.pdbx_seq_one_letter_code
_entity_poly.pdbx_strand_id
1 'polypeptide(L)'
;METKSKGIFSKLIDIADKSDADINISFVSHQDVQLDIIKKDIKSSETKEKDNKELTLLLSDIKAGFQQTGIPLNMTQGNGEKKENVITAQKSGKASLSEAEVALQKMQLQAQALGAELVLTDRPAVMAEERWALPEISPQEFRAADLPAGEGLAKLAAAIKAVTDKYPLQIALMIRPDFRPQVMLNVSAGEVNWIFAAKEGRYPLKDVLAKMAGKTVTHGWDAIVVYQRGQANNLLQQQHIKRFTTGNTLAPVNGDIESSTATRLLTHNLTLSAPHLSFNKAGSGDSTAQVAMDFVKGMIVYKEKAVDGSYRIMRIEKITPLNSPYVAMDVPLSKAPGSVSEIGEVQFDIKEGDHFTNNLVLNGMEQETISNFFKRRFVATPAEQRIYKLGTISNYEHEQFQPEDFVIRTMGAPNTASRGSQDEGDGAVVLFVQVKNGSQEPGKTEVDWLLGDDYSSALVVSSCQLFDKMIRKPSEITLGYNLTFDRHSDGAGKACKLKAASGIIGENFSFTISHPWSPSDIYGRFECLIYTDLHNKKIKDVSLPFSIGSSYSGGDKYDICSEYKFDGHIGSIYSGNEVRAAGYRYIYDEHGHIENPQIDADGYYSLHLYFKAVYNAVINDGVISFVYSPDESSYSLTMDNNVCVSGCDKIKLSTVDNISKEYRQEICNKIVDKIKVSSVNIKLSDINTFSLRNLLFPADNYFRVQYARVPGDLLVMGKLGAGSESFAVTPTETTIVAGSVYQFTTTPEVSGVKWRISDSEKGNTNVDLGHIDAATGKYTAPQAATVTEGVRHVVVCAEKGDTKVYALASVIAKGVSVSPAYQVVQPGKEIKLAANSVNGGELKWDMGANKQGSSLTKVTNNEYTYKAGKKVAKLNLNLERVTVTDEKGASGEALILIPNSTMAGKVTVSYDNVPADSVKLIYTVVIQVPKLDENGDQIYDEDDNPEFDEKEVELTGSQANWTAVETGGATFDKKTGILTSAPGVGDGFAVIRVAYTKDTTQYRSAIVIPLPLSTYKKTILEAYSPEQ
;
A
#
# COMPACT_ATOMS: atom_id res chain seq x y z
N MET A 1 23.92 -0.24 11.43
CA MET A 1 23.25 -1.48 11.88
C MET A 1 23.30 -2.49 10.76
N GLU A 2 23.86 -3.65 11.06
CA GLU A 2 24.03 -4.80 10.17
C GLU A 2 22.69 -5.34 9.65
N THR A 3 22.67 -5.68 8.36
CA THR A 3 21.86 -6.70 7.68
C THR A 3 20.79 -7.38 8.53
N LYS A 4 19.66 -6.71 8.81
CA LYS A 4 18.46 -7.39 9.29
C LYS A 4 17.59 -7.77 8.09
N SER A 5 17.57 -9.09 7.84
CA SER A 5 16.53 -9.88 7.17
C SER A 5 16.02 -9.36 5.82
N LYS A 6 16.91 -9.20 4.83
CA LYS A 6 16.49 -9.04 3.43
C LYS A 6 15.90 -10.36 2.92
N GLY A 7 14.75 -10.27 2.24
CA GLY A 7 14.16 -11.40 1.52
C GLY A 7 15.06 -11.89 0.39
N ILE A 8 14.68 -13.02 -0.21
CA ILE A 8 15.47 -13.65 -1.28
C ILE A 8 15.65 -12.73 -2.49
N PHE A 9 14.61 -12.00 -2.89
CA PHE A 9 14.67 -11.14 -4.07
C PHE A 9 15.46 -9.87 -3.81
N SER A 10 15.32 -9.25 -2.64
CA SER A 10 16.20 -8.15 -2.23
C SER A 10 17.68 -8.54 -2.23
N LYS A 11 18.03 -9.74 -1.74
CA LYS A 11 19.42 -10.24 -1.75
C LYS A 11 19.93 -10.43 -3.18
N LEU A 12 19.11 -11.01 -4.07
CA LEU A 12 19.48 -11.21 -5.48
C LEU A 12 19.63 -9.88 -6.23
N ILE A 13 18.73 -8.93 -5.99
CA ILE A 13 18.78 -7.57 -6.55
C ILE A 13 20.06 -6.85 -6.13
N ASP A 14 20.37 -6.83 -4.82
CA ASP A 14 21.57 -6.16 -4.30
C ASP A 14 22.84 -6.69 -4.98
N ILE A 15 22.92 -8.01 -5.15
CA ILE A 15 24.10 -8.69 -5.70
C ILE A 15 24.19 -8.47 -7.22
N ALA A 16 23.06 -8.53 -7.93
CA ALA A 16 22.96 -8.22 -9.35
C ALA A 16 23.42 -6.77 -9.62
N ASP A 17 22.93 -5.82 -8.83
CA ASP A 17 23.23 -4.39 -8.92
C ASP A 17 24.71 -4.09 -8.64
N LYS A 18 25.27 -4.60 -7.53
CA LYS A 18 26.70 -4.43 -7.21
C LYS A 18 27.63 -5.07 -8.24
N SER A 19 27.17 -6.11 -8.92
CA SER A 19 27.98 -6.88 -9.89
C SER A 19 27.73 -6.45 -11.34
N ASP A 20 26.88 -5.45 -11.56
CA ASP A 20 26.41 -4.99 -12.88
C ASP A 20 26.02 -6.15 -13.80
N ALA A 21 25.17 -7.03 -13.27
CA ALA A 21 24.77 -8.26 -13.94
C ALA A 21 23.24 -8.43 -13.93
N ASP A 22 22.70 -8.90 -15.05
CA ASP A 22 21.34 -9.44 -15.09
C ASP A 22 21.37 -10.92 -14.71
N ILE A 23 20.39 -11.33 -13.90
CA ILE A 23 20.20 -12.73 -13.49
C ILE A 23 18.89 -13.22 -14.08
N ASN A 24 18.95 -14.26 -14.91
CA ASN A 24 17.77 -14.87 -15.53
C ASN A 24 17.66 -16.34 -15.11
N ILE A 25 16.48 -16.80 -14.74
CA ILE A 25 16.21 -18.18 -14.36
C ILE A 25 14.99 -18.67 -15.12
N SER A 26 15.15 -19.68 -15.97
CA SER A 26 14.04 -20.29 -16.70
C SER A 26 13.69 -21.68 -16.17
N PHE A 27 12.39 -21.91 -16.13
CA PHE A 27 11.73 -23.15 -15.77
C PHE A 27 10.87 -23.56 -16.96
N VAL A 28 11.23 -24.67 -17.60
CA VAL A 28 10.45 -25.22 -18.71
C VAL A 28 9.98 -26.61 -18.32
N SER A 29 8.71 -26.91 -18.64
CA SER A 29 8.13 -28.23 -18.47
C SER A 29 9.06 -29.32 -19.02
N HIS A 30 9.32 -30.33 -18.19
CA HIS A 30 10.21 -31.47 -18.53
C HIS A 30 11.67 -31.12 -18.91
N GLN A 31 12.14 -29.91 -18.62
CA GLN A 31 13.55 -29.53 -18.75
C GLN A 31 14.17 -29.20 -17.38
N ASP A 32 15.50 -29.25 -17.31
CA ASP A 32 16.25 -28.78 -16.14
C ASP A 32 16.08 -27.26 -15.97
N VAL A 33 16.19 -26.78 -14.73
CA VAL A 33 16.17 -25.34 -14.46
C VAL A 33 17.44 -24.71 -15.04
N GLN A 34 17.31 -23.59 -15.74
CA GLN A 34 18.44 -22.88 -16.31
C GLN A 34 18.63 -21.53 -15.64
N LEU A 35 19.83 -21.24 -15.14
CA LEU A 35 20.24 -19.96 -14.55
C LEU A 35 21.33 -19.32 -15.42
N ASP A 36 21.01 -18.17 -16.00
CA ASP A 36 21.88 -17.40 -16.87
C ASP A 36 22.27 -16.07 -16.22
N ILE A 37 23.57 -15.80 -16.16
CA ILE A 37 24.10 -14.52 -15.67
C ILE A 37 24.76 -13.78 -16.82
N ILE A 38 24.25 -12.57 -17.07
CA ILE A 38 24.69 -11.70 -18.14
C ILE A 38 25.37 -10.49 -17.51
N LYS A 39 26.69 -10.36 -17.66
CA LYS A 39 27.40 -9.14 -17.23
C LYS A 39 27.19 -8.04 -18.26
N LYS A 40 26.79 -6.85 -17.82
CA LYS A 40 26.67 -5.67 -18.69
C LYS A 40 28.07 -5.12 -18.96
N ASP A 41 28.45 -5.00 -20.24
CA ASP A 41 29.73 -4.40 -20.62
C ASP A 41 29.63 -2.87 -20.48
N ILE A 42 29.72 -2.36 -19.25
CA ILE A 42 29.99 -0.94 -19.04
C ILE A 42 31.51 -0.75 -18.91
N LYS A 43 32.04 0.15 -19.73
CA LYS A 43 33.38 0.72 -19.55
C LYS A 43 33.45 1.41 -18.17
N SER A 44 33.92 0.75 -17.12
CA SER A 44 34.52 1.48 -16.01
C SER A 44 35.54 0.64 -15.25
N SER A 45 36.63 1.30 -14.91
CA SER A 45 37.68 0.89 -13.98
C SER A 45 37.20 0.80 -12.52
N GLU A 46 35.92 0.50 -12.26
CA GLU A 46 35.30 0.64 -10.92
C GLU A 46 34.55 -0.60 -10.38
N THR A 47 34.52 -1.74 -11.06
CA THR A 47 34.05 -2.99 -10.42
C THR A 47 35.12 -3.52 -9.48
N LYS A 48 34.89 -3.49 -8.15
CA LYS A 48 35.90 -3.92 -7.15
C LYS A 48 35.95 -5.44 -7.07
N GLU A 49 37.14 -5.99 -6.80
CA GLU A 49 37.39 -7.43 -6.63
C GLU A 49 36.46 -8.11 -5.59
N LYS A 50 36.00 -7.34 -4.60
CA LYS A 50 35.03 -7.76 -3.58
C LYS A 50 33.64 -8.07 -4.16
N ASP A 51 33.20 -7.35 -5.18
CA ASP A 51 31.84 -7.50 -5.73
C ASP A 51 31.72 -8.77 -6.58
N ASN A 52 32.79 -9.13 -7.32
CA ASN A 52 32.91 -10.44 -7.98
C ASN A 52 32.92 -11.62 -6.98
N LYS A 53 33.39 -11.40 -5.75
CA LYS A 53 33.40 -12.41 -4.68
C LYS A 53 31.99 -12.64 -4.11
N GLU A 54 31.18 -11.60 -3.92
CA GLU A 54 29.77 -11.73 -3.48
C GLU A 54 28.93 -12.51 -4.52
N LEU A 55 29.08 -12.21 -5.81
CA LEU A 55 28.41 -12.96 -6.88
C LEU A 55 28.82 -14.44 -6.89
N THR A 56 30.11 -14.74 -6.72
CA THR A 56 30.63 -16.12 -6.69
C THR A 56 30.08 -16.91 -5.48
N LEU A 57 29.97 -16.25 -4.32
CA LEU A 57 29.39 -16.85 -3.12
C LEU A 57 27.90 -17.14 -3.30
N LEU A 58 27.15 -16.21 -3.89
CA LEU A 58 25.73 -16.41 -4.22
C LEU A 58 25.53 -17.60 -5.15
N LEU A 59 26.37 -17.73 -6.19
CA LEU A 59 26.28 -18.84 -7.13
C LEU A 59 26.56 -20.20 -6.48
N SER A 60 27.50 -20.22 -5.54
CA SER A 60 27.81 -21.41 -4.75
C SER A 60 26.65 -21.78 -3.81
N ASP A 61 26.02 -20.77 -3.17
CA ASP A 61 24.84 -20.94 -2.33
C ASP A 61 23.63 -21.48 -3.11
N ILE A 62 23.35 -20.90 -4.28
CA ILE A 62 22.29 -21.36 -5.20
C ILE A 62 22.52 -22.82 -5.60
N LYS A 63 23.75 -23.17 -6.01
CA LYS A 63 24.07 -24.54 -6.41
C LYS A 63 23.86 -25.52 -5.25
N ALA A 64 24.27 -25.16 -4.04
CA ALA A 64 24.08 -25.98 -2.85
C ALA A 64 22.58 -26.17 -2.53
N GLY A 65 21.77 -25.10 -2.60
CA GLY A 65 20.33 -25.15 -2.38
C GLY A 65 19.61 -26.11 -3.34
N PHE A 66 19.90 -26.02 -4.64
CA PHE A 66 19.29 -26.90 -5.66
C PHE A 66 19.74 -28.36 -5.52
N GLN A 67 20.99 -28.61 -5.09
CA GLN A 67 21.45 -29.96 -4.77
C GLN A 67 20.68 -30.58 -3.60
N GLN A 68 20.38 -29.79 -2.57
CA GLN A 68 19.62 -30.25 -1.41
C GLN A 68 18.15 -30.58 -1.74
N THR A 69 17.53 -29.84 -2.66
CA THR A 69 16.15 -30.12 -3.11
C THR A 69 16.07 -31.21 -4.20
N GLY A 70 17.19 -31.66 -4.73
CA GLY A 70 17.26 -32.67 -5.79
C GLY A 70 16.80 -32.18 -7.17
N ILE A 71 16.73 -30.85 -7.37
CA ILE A 71 16.31 -30.25 -8.64
C ILE A 71 17.54 -30.01 -9.51
N PRO A 72 17.60 -30.54 -10.74
CA PRO A 72 18.71 -30.30 -11.64
C PRO A 72 18.76 -28.82 -12.07
N LEU A 73 19.94 -28.21 -11.95
CA LEU A 73 20.22 -26.81 -12.28
C LEU A 73 21.39 -26.72 -13.26
N ASN A 74 21.14 -26.12 -14.43
CA ASN A 74 22.15 -25.75 -15.41
C ASN A 74 22.49 -24.27 -15.27
N MET A 75 23.77 -23.93 -15.12
CA MET A 75 24.23 -22.55 -14.91
C MET A 75 25.13 -22.10 -16.05
N THR A 76 24.86 -20.92 -16.63
CA THR A 76 25.76 -20.31 -17.63
C THR A 76 26.11 -18.85 -17.29
N GLN A 77 27.34 -18.44 -17.61
CA GLN A 77 27.83 -17.07 -17.42
C GLN A 77 28.44 -16.56 -18.74
N GLY A 78 28.18 -15.32 -19.14
CA GLY A 78 28.76 -14.74 -20.37
C GLY A 78 28.63 -13.22 -20.49
N ASN A 79 29.33 -12.63 -21.47
CA ASN A 79 29.29 -11.20 -21.80
C ASN A 79 28.52 -10.97 -23.12
N GLY A 80 27.63 -9.95 -23.14
CA GLY A 80 27.08 -9.35 -24.37
C GLY A 80 25.64 -9.71 -24.76
N GLU A 81 25.04 -8.81 -25.56
CA GLU A 81 23.65 -8.79 -26.09
C GLU A 81 23.21 -10.06 -26.86
N LYS A 82 24.12 -10.97 -27.20
CA LYS A 82 23.81 -12.18 -28.00
C LYS A 82 23.08 -13.31 -27.25
N LYS A 83 22.78 -13.14 -25.95
CA LYS A 83 22.01 -14.13 -25.16
C LYS A 83 20.57 -13.72 -24.83
N GLU A 84 20.15 -12.49 -25.08
CA GLU A 84 18.73 -12.08 -24.88
C GLU A 84 17.76 -12.89 -25.77
N ASN A 85 18.22 -13.38 -26.92
CA ASN A 85 17.44 -14.21 -27.85
C ASN A 85 17.30 -15.70 -27.45
N VAL A 86 17.86 -16.15 -26.32
CA VAL A 86 17.79 -17.57 -25.91
C VAL A 86 16.50 -17.89 -25.16
N ILE A 87 15.88 -16.90 -24.48
CA ILE A 87 14.71 -17.11 -23.62
C ILE A 87 13.42 -17.25 -24.44
N THR A 88 13.33 -16.57 -25.59
CA THR A 88 12.15 -16.58 -26.48
C THR A 88 12.05 -17.80 -27.41
N ALA A 89 13.04 -18.70 -27.41
CA ALA A 89 13.12 -19.82 -28.36
C ALA A 89 12.80 -21.22 -27.78
N GLN A 90 12.59 -21.36 -26.46
CA GLN A 90 12.20 -22.64 -25.85
C GLN A 90 10.72 -22.91 -26.11
N LYS A 91 10.41 -23.95 -26.91
CA LYS A 91 9.02 -24.36 -27.20
C LYS A 91 8.50 -25.26 -26.08
N SER A 92 7.56 -24.77 -25.29
CA SER A 92 6.69 -25.63 -24.46
C SER A 92 5.51 -26.16 -25.30
N GLY A 93 4.84 -27.20 -24.80
CA GLY A 93 3.56 -27.65 -25.36
C GLY A 93 2.48 -26.57 -25.24
N LYS A 94 1.38 -26.66 -26.01
CA LYS A 94 0.26 -25.72 -25.89
C LYS A 94 -0.55 -26.02 -24.62
N ALA A 95 -0.42 -25.20 -23.57
CA ALA A 95 -1.31 -25.19 -22.41
C ALA A 95 -2.62 -24.44 -22.74
N SER A 96 -3.76 -24.86 -22.16
CA SER A 96 -4.98 -24.03 -22.21
C SER A 96 -4.89 -22.87 -21.22
N LEU A 97 -5.60 -21.77 -21.50
CA LEU A 97 -5.75 -20.64 -20.57
C LEU A 97 -6.26 -21.10 -19.19
N SER A 98 -7.22 -22.02 -19.18
CA SER A 98 -7.77 -22.59 -17.94
C SER A 98 -6.79 -23.39 -17.10
N GLU A 99 -5.86 -24.12 -17.72
CA GLU A 99 -4.80 -24.86 -17.03
C GLU A 99 -3.72 -23.93 -16.49
N ALA A 100 -3.37 -22.91 -17.28
CA ALA A 100 -2.45 -21.86 -16.87
C ALA A 100 -2.99 -21.10 -15.65
N GLU A 101 -4.29 -20.81 -15.58
CA GLU A 101 -4.88 -20.12 -14.43
C GLU A 101 -4.85 -20.94 -13.13
N VAL A 102 -5.16 -22.24 -13.17
CA VAL A 102 -5.01 -23.13 -12.01
C VAL A 102 -3.55 -23.18 -11.55
N ALA A 103 -2.64 -23.28 -12.51
CA ALA A 103 -1.20 -23.29 -12.28
C ALA A 103 -0.73 -21.99 -11.62
N LEU A 104 -1.21 -20.83 -12.09
CA LEU A 104 -0.89 -19.51 -11.56
C LEU A 104 -1.42 -19.32 -10.14
N GLN A 105 -2.65 -19.76 -9.84
CA GLN A 105 -3.20 -19.71 -8.48
C GLN A 105 -2.41 -20.60 -7.51
N LYS A 106 -2.07 -21.84 -7.91
CA LYS A 106 -1.25 -22.76 -7.10
C LYS A 106 0.17 -22.22 -6.91
N MET A 107 0.78 -21.64 -7.95
CA MET A 107 2.09 -21.00 -7.87
C MET A 107 2.07 -19.79 -6.94
N GLN A 108 1.04 -18.96 -7.00
CA GLN A 108 0.89 -17.79 -6.13
C GLN A 108 0.72 -18.19 -4.66
N LEU A 109 -0.13 -19.17 -4.36
CA LEU A 109 -0.28 -19.79 -3.03
C LEU A 109 1.07 -20.28 -2.47
N GLN A 110 1.85 -20.98 -3.30
CA GLN A 110 3.16 -21.51 -2.91
C GLN A 110 4.22 -20.42 -2.77
N ALA A 111 4.25 -19.42 -3.65
CA ALA A 111 5.14 -18.27 -3.55
C ALA A 111 4.84 -17.45 -2.29
N GLN A 112 3.56 -17.22 -1.98
CA GLN A 112 3.12 -16.52 -0.78
C GLN A 112 3.48 -17.29 0.50
N ALA A 113 3.35 -18.62 0.50
CA ALA A 113 3.82 -19.48 1.59
C ALA A 113 5.35 -19.44 1.79
N LEU A 114 6.10 -19.01 0.77
CA LEU A 114 7.54 -18.78 0.80
C LEU A 114 7.91 -17.30 1.03
N GLY A 115 6.94 -16.45 1.40
CA GLY A 115 7.16 -15.03 1.67
C GLY A 115 7.32 -14.14 0.43
N ALA A 116 7.00 -14.66 -0.76
CA ALA A 116 7.06 -13.92 -2.02
C ALA A 116 5.64 -13.60 -2.52
N GLU A 117 5.32 -12.31 -2.65
CA GLU A 117 4.07 -11.88 -3.28
C GLU A 117 4.30 -11.67 -4.78
N LEU A 118 3.71 -12.54 -5.60
CA LEU A 118 3.71 -12.45 -7.05
C LEU A 118 2.47 -11.68 -7.51
N VAL A 119 2.67 -10.54 -8.17
CA VAL A 119 1.59 -9.70 -8.68
C VAL A 119 1.61 -9.74 -10.20
N LEU A 120 0.47 -10.03 -10.82
CA LEU A 120 0.28 -10.00 -12.28
C LEU A 120 0.46 -8.59 -12.80
N THR A 121 1.38 -8.37 -13.74
CA THR A 121 1.73 -7.06 -14.33
C THR A 121 1.18 -6.82 -15.75
N ASP A 122 0.62 -7.84 -16.41
CA ASP A 122 -0.02 -7.72 -17.72
C ASP A 122 -1.12 -8.78 -17.85
N ARG A 123 -2.38 -8.35 -18.08
CA ARG A 123 -3.50 -9.26 -18.34
C ARG A 123 -3.87 -9.15 -19.82
N PRO A 124 -3.99 -10.25 -20.58
CA PRO A 124 -4.56 -10.18 -21.91
C PRO A 124 -5.98 -9.60 -21.85
N ALA A 125 -6.34 -8.77 -22.84
CA ALA A 125 -7.62 -8.05 -22.88
C ALA A 125 -8.86 -8.95 -22.70
N VAL A 126 -8.75 -10.22 -23.10
CA VAL A 126 -9.80 -11.24 -22.97
C VAL A 126 -10.09 -11.61 -21.51
N MET A 127 -9.11 -11.47 -20.61
CA MET A 127 -9.24 -11.74 -19.16
C MET A 127 -9.53 -10.48 -18.33
N ALA A 128 -9.54 -9.30 -18.95
CA ALA A 128 -9.75 -8.03 -18.24
C ALA A 128 -11.21 -7.80 -17.82
N GLU A 129 -12.16 -8.51 -18.45
CA GLU A 129 -13.58 -8.48 -18.11
C GLU A 129 -13.98 -9.56 -17.08
N GLU A 130 -13.04 -10.43 -16.67
CA GLU A 130 -13.28 -11.54 -15.74
C GLU A 130 -12.76 -11.21 -14.33
N ARG A 131 -13.57 -11.51 -13.31
CA ARG A 131 -13.27 -11.24 -11.89
C ARG A 131 -12.16 -12.17 -11.39
N TRP A 132 -10.90 -11.81 -11.68
CA TRP A 132 -9.75 -12.38 -11.00
C TRP A 132 -9.45 -11.57 -9.72
N ALA A 133 -9.88 -12.10 -8.57
CA ALA A 133 -9.44 -11.64 -7.25
C ALA A 133 -8.29 -12.54 -6.79
N LEU A 134 -7.18 -11.94 -6.34
CA LEU A 134 -6.14 -12.69 -5.64
C LEU A 134 -6.77 -13.18 -4.33
N PRO A 135 -6.67 -14.47 -3.96
CA PRO A 135 -7.17 -14.92 -2.68
C PRO A 135 -6.39 -14.21 -1.57
N GLU A 136 -7.09 -13.44 -0.72
CA GLU A 136 -6.53 -12.96 0.54
C GLU A 136 -6.34 -14.17 1.48
N ILE A 137 -5.15 -14.76 1.40
CA ILE A 137 -4.77 -15.78 2.37
C ILE A 137 -4.15 -15.05 3.55
N SER A 138 -4.71 -15.29 4.72
CA SER A 138 -4.09 -14.94 6.01
C SER A 138 -2.63 -15.39 5.97
N PRO A 139 -1.64 -14.49 6.13
CA PRO A 139 -0.25 -14.88 6.14
C PRO A 139 0.03 -15.67 7.42
N GLN A 140 -0.24 -16.98 7.39
CA GLN A 140 0.31 -17.91 8.37
C GLN A 140 1.79 -18.07 8.08
N GLU A 141 2.57 -17.39 8.93
CA GLU A 141 3.86 -17.83 9.46
C GLU A 141 4.75 -18.67 8.54
N PHE A 142 5.48 -18.03 7.64
CA PHE A 142 6.87 -18.43 7.37
C PHE A 142 7.71 -17.18 7.09
N ARG A 143 8.55 -16.80 8.05
CA ARG A 143 9.53 -15.72 7.87
C ARG A 143 10.65 -16.21 6.95
N ALA A 144 10.50 -15.98 5.64
CA ALA A 144 11.54 -16.23 4.63
C ALA A 144 12.81 -15.39 4.81
N ALA A 145 12.74 -14.37 5.67
CA ALA A 145 13.80 -13.40 5.91
C ALA A 145 15.10 -14.02 6.50
N ASP A 146 15.01 -15.25 7.02
CA ASP A 146 16.12 -15.99 7.63
C ASP A 146 16.72 -17.09 6.72
N LEU A 147 16.15 -17.35 5.54
CA LEU A 147 16.66 -18.38 4.62
C LEU A 147 17.85 -17.86 3.78
N PRO A 148 18.88 -18.70 3.54
CA PRO A 148 19.87 -18.46 2.49
C PRO A 148 19.20 -18.26 1.13
N ALA A 149 19.77 -17.41 0.27
CA ALA A 149 19.17 -17.10 -1.03
C ALA A 149 19.06 -18.36 -1.91
N GLY A 150 20.07 -19.24 -1.85
CA GLY A 150 20.06 -20.51 -2.56
C GLY A 150 18.98 -21.48 -2.08
N GLU A 151 18.77 -21.60 -0.77
CA GLU A 151 17.72 -22.46 -0.21
C GLU A 151 16.32 -21.96 -0.59
N GLY A 152 16.08 -20.65 -0.44
CA GLY A 152 14.80 -20.04 -0.83
C GLY A 152 14.53 -20.20 -2.34
N LEU A 153 15.56 -20.06 -3.18
CA LEU A 153 15.42 -20.16 -4.63
C LEU A 153 15.12 -21.59 -5.05
N ALA A 154 15.76 -22.56 -4.40
CA ALA A 154 15.54 -23.98 -4.64
C ALA A 154 14.13 -24.43 -4.20
N LYS A 155 13.59 -23.87 -3.10
CA LYS A 155 12.20 -24.11 -2.68
C LYS A 155 11.20 -23.48 -3.66
N LEU A 156 11.46 -22.25 -4.12
CA LEU A 156 10.64 -21.62 -5.16
C LEU A 156 10.71 -22.41 -6.48
N ALA A 157 11.90 -22.87 -6.87
CA ALA A 157 12.10 -23.73 -8.02
C ALA A 157 11.31 -25.04 -7.91
N ALA A 158 11.26 -25.65 -6.72
CA ALA A 158 10.46 -26.85 -6.48
C ALA A 158 8.97 -26.60 -6.69
N ALA A 159 8.46 -25.49 -6.16
CA ALA A 159 7.08 -25.05 -6.35
C ALA A 159 6.77 -24.83 -7.84
N ILE A 160 7.60 -24.04 -8.52
CA ILE A 160 7.46 -23.76 -9.96
C ILE A 160 7.58 -25.05 -10.79
N LYS A 161 8.48 -25.96 -10.41
CA LYS A 161 8.68 -27.24 -11.11
C LYS A 161 7.49 -28.18 -10.94
N ALA A 162 6.92 -28.28 -9.74
CA ALA A 162 5.71 -29.05 -9.48
C ALA A 162 4.49 -28.55 -10.31
N VAL A 163 4.48 -27.26 -10.65
CA VAL A 163 3.47 -26.64 -11.52
C VAL A 163 3.80 -26.91 -13.01
N THR A 164 5.02 -26.61 -13.45
CA THR A 164 5.44 -26.78 -14.86
C THR A 164 5.55 -28.25 -15.29
N ASP A 165 5.69 -29.21 -14.38
CA ASP A 165 5.66 -30.65 -14.72
C ASP A 165 4.23 -31.18 -14.89
N LYS A 166 3.23 -30.48 -14.35
CA LYS A 166 1.80 -30.82 -14.53
C LYS A 166 1.16 -30.06 -15.68
N TYR A 167 1.67 -28.87 -16.00
CA TYR A 167 1.12 -27.98 -17.02
C TYR A 167 2.26 -27.51 -17.94
N PRO A 168 2.11 -27.54 -19.28
CA PRO A 168 3.19 -27.25 -20.21
C PRO A 168 3.49 -25.74 -20.34
N LEU A 169 3.92 -25.13 -19.24
CA LEU A 169 4.25 -23.72 -19.10
C LEU A 169 5.76 -23.51 -19.21
N GLN A 170 6.15 -22.33 -19.66
CA GLN A 170 7.50 -21.80 -19.48
C GLN A 170 7.42 -20.59 -18.55
N ILE A 171 8.28 -20.58 -17.54
CA ILE A 171 8.33 -19.53 -16.51
C ILE A 171 9.75 -19.00 -16.45
N ALA A 172 9.95 -17.70 -16.59
CA ALA A 172 11.27 -17.08 -16.58
C ALA A 172 11.33 -15.94 -15.56
N LEU A 173 12.13 -16.09 -14.50
CA LEU A 173 12.46 -15.05 -13.53
C LEU A 173 13.63 -14.22 -14.06
N MET A 174 13.44 -12.92 -14.27
CA MET A 174 14.49 -11.99 -14.69
C MET A 174 14.73 -10.96 -13.61
N ILE A 175 15.99 -10.73 -13.24
CA ILE A 175 16.42 -9.70 -12.31
C ILE A 175 17.33 -8.77 -13.08
N ARG A 176 16.86 -7.54 -13.33
CA ARG A 176 17.64 -6.51 -14.03
C ARG A 176 17.82 -5.30 -13.12
N PRO A 177 19.05 -4.88 -12.81
CA PRO A 177 19.31 -3.79 -11.87
C PRO A 177 19.32 -2.38 -12.48
N ASP A 178 18.99 -2.21 -13.77
CA ASP A 178 19.03 -0.90 -14.45
C ASP A 178 18.00 0.08 -13.88
N PHE A 179 18.47 1.04 -13.06
CA PHE A 179 17.75 2.19 -12.46
C PHE A 179 16.39 1.92 -11.75
N ARG A 180 15.85 0.70 -11.82
CA ARG A 180 14.63 0.18 -11.19
C ARG A 180 14.78 -1.35 -11.13
N PRO A 181 15.35 -1.92 -10.06
CA PRO A 181 15.54 -3.36 -9.98
C PRO A 181 14.19 -4.08 -10.00
N GLN A 182 13.93 -4.82 -11.08
CA GLN A 182 12.69 -5.55 -11.26
C GLN A 182 12.98 -7.04 -11.26
N VAL A 183 12.20 -7.78 -10.48
CA VAL A 183 12.08 -9.23 -10.61
C VAL A 183 10.86 -9.50 -11.45
N MET A 184 11.05 -9.88 -12.71
CA MET A 184 9.96 -10.20 -13.63
C MET A 184 9.82 -11.72 -13.77
N LEU A 185 8.68 -12.33 -13.42
CA LEU A 185 8.38 -13.67 -13.92
C LEU A 185 7.59 -13.58 -15.20
N ASN A 186 8.12 -14.08 -16.30
CA ASN A 186 7.36 -14.25 -17.53
C ASN A 186 6.80 -15.67 -17.58
N VAL A 187 5.48 -15.82 -17.58
CA VAL A 187 4.80 -17.10 -17.76
C VAL A 187 4.22 -17.13 -19.17
N SER A 188 4.64 -18.10 -20.00
CA SER A 188 4.11 -18.28 -21.34
C SER A 188 3.20 -19.52 -21.41
N ALA A 189 1.99 -19.32 -21.93
CA ALA A 189 1.03 -20.37 -22.25
C ALA A 189 0.41 -20.12 -23.64
N GLY A 190 0.80 -20.93 -24.62
CA GLY A 190 0.35 -20.72 -26.00
C GLY A 190 0.92 -19.41 -26.58
N GLU A 191 0.05 -18.48 -26.96
CA GLU A 191 0.42 -17.16 -27.51
C GLU A 191 0.38 -16.03 -26.47
N VAL A 192 0.12 -16.35 -25.20
CA VAL A 192 -0.05 -15.38 -24.12
C VAL A 192 1.16 -15.42 -23.20
N ASN A 193 1.72 -14.24 -22.91
CA ASN A 193 2.77 -14.02 -21.92
C ASN A 193 2.21 -13.19 -20.77
N TRP A 194 2.38 -13.65 -19.54
CA TRP A 194 2.09 -12.88 -18.33
C TRP A 194 3.39 -12.47 -17.68
N ILE A 195 3.47 -11.22 -17.24
CA ILE A 195 4.61 -10.74 -16.47
C ILE A 195 4.16 -10.65 -15.01
N PHE A 196 5.01 -11.04 -14.04
CA PHE A 196 4.78 -10.84 -12.62
C PHE A 196 5.92 -10.05 -12.02
N ALA A 197 5.63 -9.14 -11.10
CA ALA A 197 6.68 -8.44 -10.35
C ALA A 197 6.66 -8.82 -8.86
N ALA A 198 7.84 -9.00 -8.26
CA ALA A 198 8.02 -9.23 -6.83
C ALA A 198 7.85 -7.93 -6.04
N LYS A 199 7.26 -7.98 -4.83
CA LYS A 199 6.95 -6.77 -4.03
C LYS A 199 8.18 -6.07 -3.44
N GLU A 200 9.31 -6.77 -3.32
CA GLU A 200 10.57 -6.23 -2.79
C GLU A 200 11.38 -5.53 -3.89
N GLY A 201 11.96 -4.36 -3.60
CA GLY A 201 12.92 -3.68 -4.50
C GLY A 201 12.32 -2.70 -5.53
N ARG A 202 11.06 -2.24 -5.36
CA ARG A 202 10.35 -1.38 -6.34
C ARG A 202 10.98 0.00 -6.51
N TYR A 203 11.41 0.63 -5.42
CA TYR A 203 11.98 1.98 -5.33
C TYR A 203 13.20 2.01 -4.41
N PRO A 204 14.39 1.63 -4.88
CA PRO A 204 15.58 1.59 -4.04
C PRO A 204 15.84 2.95 -3.38
N LEU A 205 16.07 2.93 -2.06
CA LEU A 205 16.39 4.13 -1.30
C LEU A 205 17.57 4.92 -1.91
N LYS A 206 18.56 4.22 -2.43
CA LYS A 206 19.71 4.82 -3.13
C LYS A 206 19.31 5.72 -4.30
N ASP A 207 18.24 5.37 -5.03
CA ASP A 207 17.80 6.11 -6.22
C ASP A 207 17.05 7.37 -5.81
N VAL A 208 16.26 7.29 -4.74
CA VAL A 208 15.63 8.47 -4.11
C VAL A 208 16.72 9.45 -3.65
N LEU A 209 17.76 8.96 -2.96
CA LEU A 209 18.88 9.79 -2.51
C LEU A 209 19.68 10.39 -3.68
N ALA A 210 19.93 9.61 -4.73
CA ALA A 210 20.63 10.07 -5.92
C ALA A 210 19.87 11.19 -6.64
N LYS A 211 18.53 11.08 -6.72
CA LYS A 211 17.67 12.14 -7.29
C LYS A 211 17.74 13.43 -6.48
N MET A 212 17.79 13.32 -5.15
CA MET A 212 17.86 14.46 -4.23
C MET A 212 19.27 15.06 -4.09
N ALA A 213 20.32 14.36 -4.53
CA ALA A 213 21.71 14.75 -4.28
C ALA A 213 22.04 16.17 -4.79
N GLY A 214 22.39 17.07 -3.86
CA GLY A 214 22.73 18.47 -4.10
C GLY A 214 21.59 19.35 -4.64
N LYS A 215 20.35 18.85 -4.61
CA LYS A 215 19.16 19.54 -5.16
C LYS A 215 18.13 19.76 -4.07
N THR A 216 17.33 20.80 -4.23
CA THR A 216 16.06 20.89 -3.50
C THR A 216 14.95 20.22 -4.31
N VAL A 217 14.19 19.37 -3.65
CA VAL A 217 13.03 18.64 -4.22
C VAL A 217 11.72 19.08 -3.57
N THR A 218 11.75 20.04 -2.65
CA THR A 218 10.52 20.60 -2.07
C THR A 218 9.82 21.61 -2.98
N HIS A 219 10.43 21.96 -4.12
CA HIS A 219 9.85 22.87 -5.11
C HIS A 219 9.31 24.19 -4.55
N GLY A 220 9.94 24.73 -3.49
CA GLY A 220 9.55 25.99 -2.84
C GLY A 220 8.66 25.83 -1.60
N TRP A 221 8.19 24.61 -1.32
CA TRP A 221 7.53 24.28 -0.06
C TRP A 221 8.54 24.11 1.07
N ASP A 222 8.09 24.38 2.29
CA ASP A 222 8.93 24.29 3.48
C ASP A 222 9.16 22.83 3.90
N ALA A 223 8.12 22.00 3.77
CA ALA A 223 8.20 20.56 3.94
C ALA A 223 7.20 19.82 3.03
N ILE A 224 7.49 18.55 2.74
CA ILE A 224 6.60 17.61 2.08
C ILE A 224 6.42 16.39 2.97
N VAL A 225 5.18 15.93 3.14
CA VAL A 225 4.87 14.65 3.79
C VAL A 225 4.25 13.70 2.79
N VAL A 226 4.71 12.47 2.76
CA VAL A 226 4.23 11.41 1.87
C VAL A 226 3.85 10.21 2.71
N TYR A 227 2.67 9.64 2.47
CA TYR A 227 2.31 8.33 3.02
C TYR A 227 1.63 7.47 1.96
N GLN A 228 2.01 6.20 1.93
CA GLN A 228 1.61 5.25 0.90
C GLN A 228 0.14 4.82 1.06
N ARG A 229 -0.50 4.49 -0.07
CA ARG A 229 -1.86 3.95 -0.18
C ARG A 229 -2.18 2.87 0.82
N GLY A 230 -1.28 1.91 1.00
CA GLY A 230 -1.48 0.79 1.94
C GLY A 230 -1.78 1.28 3.36
N GLN A 231 -1.11 2.35 3.80
CA GLN A 231 -1.36 2.91 5.12
C GLN A 231 -2.67 3.69 5.20
N ALA A 232 -3.00 4.44 4.15
CA ALA A 232 -4.30 5.09 4.05
C ALA A 232 -5.44 4.05 4.16
N ASN A 233 -5.32 2.93 3.45
CA ASN A 233 -6.32 1.87 3.44
C ASN A 233 -6.40 1.11 4.77
N ASN A 234 -5.26 0.82 5.42
CA ASN A 234 -5.25 0.24 6.77
C ASN A 234 -6.01 1.12 7.78
N LEU A 235 -5.82 2.43 7.69
CA LEU A 235 -6.52 3.40 8.53
C LEU A 235 -8.04 3.45 8.23
N LEU A 236 -8.42 3.33 6.96
CA LEU A 236 -9.83 3.25 6.56
C LEU A 236 -10.49 1.97 7.07
N GLN A 237 -9.79 0.83 7.02
CA GLN A 237 -10.24 -0.42 7.62
C GLN A 237 -10.42 -0.27 9.13
N GLN A 238 -9.43 0.26 9.86
CA GLN A 238 -9.55 0.49 11.31
C GLN A 238 -10.75 1.39 11.66
N GLN A 239 -10.98 2.46 10.90
CA GLN A 239 -12.16 3.31 11.08
C GLN A 239 -13.47 2.56 10.81
N HIS A 240 -13.51 1.75 9.74
CA HIS A 240 -14.66 0.92 9.42
C HIS A 240 -14.99 -0.04 10.57
N ILE A 241 -13.97 -0.73 11.11
CA ILE A 241 -14.13 -1.65 12.24
C ILE A 241 -14.62 -0.90 13.49
N LYS A 242 -14.03 0.25 13.80
CA LYS A 242 -14.44 1.08 14.93
C LYS A 242 -15.89 1.55 14.82
N ARG A 243 -16.39 1.80 13.60
CA ARG A 243 -17.79 2.21 13.38
C ARG A 243 -18.80 1.15 13.79
N PHE A 244 -18.48 -0.14 13.72
CA PHE A 244 -19.36 -1.20 14.26
C PHE A 244 -19.55 -1.04 15.78
N THR A 245 -18.48 -0.68 16.49
CA THR A 245 -18.54 -0.48 17.95
C THR A 245 -19.33 0.78 18.34
N THR A 246 -19.23 1.85 17.54
CA THR A 246 -19.97 3.10 17.80
C THR A 246 -21.40 3.07 17.27
N GLY A 247 -21.70 2.23 16.28
CA GLY A 247 -23.01 2.18 15.60
C GLY A 247 -23.11 3.15 14.40
N ASN A 248 -21.98 3.70 13.96
CA ASN A 248 -21.91 4.67 12.85
C ASN A 248 -21.51 4.00 11.53
N THR A 249 -22.01 2.80 11.27
CA THR A 249 -21.76 2.06 10.03
C THR A 249 -22.61 2.59 8.89
N LEU A 250 -22.15 2.42 7.65
CA LEU A 250 -23.01 2.64 6.48
C LEU A 250 -24.19 1.67 6.55
N ALA A 251 -25.41 2.20 6.55
CA ALA A 251 -26.60 1.36 6.58
C ALA A 251 -26.70 0.50 5.30
N PRO A 252 -27.02 -0.79 5.40
CA PRO A 252 -27.16 -1.67 4.25
C PRO A 252 -28.16 -1.14 3.22
N VAL A 253 -27.87 -1.41 1.96
CA VAL A 253 -28.69 -0.98 0.83
C VAL A 253 -29.87 -1.94 0.67
N ASN A 254 -31.06 -1.37 0.81
CA ASN A 254 -32.34 -1.99 0.51
C ASN A 254 -33.08 -1.03 -0.42
N GLY A 255 -33.30 -1.43 -1.66
CA GLY A 255 -33.88 -0.54 -2.67
C GLY A 255 -34.20 -1.24 -3.99
N ASP A 256 -35.12 -0.63 -4.72
CA ASP A 256 -35.54 -0.98 -6.07
C ASP A 256 -34.92 0.01 -7.05
N ILE A 257 -34.04 -0.47 -7.92
CA ILE A 257 -33.39 0.30 -8.97
C ILE A 257 -34.06 -0.05 -10.30
N GLU A 258 -34.90 0.87 -10.78
CA GLU A 258 -35.61 0.72 -12.05
C GLU A 258 -34.78 1.28 -13.22
N SER A 259 -34.73 0.53 -14.33
CA SER A 259 -34.11 0.95 -15.59
C SER A 259 -35.15 1.26 -16.67
N SER A 260 -34.76 2.07 -17.65
CA SER A 260 -35.55 2.42 -18.85
C SER A 260 -35.97 1.22 -19.71
N THR A 261 -35.29 0.07 -19.59
CA THR A 261 -35.48 -1.11 -20.45
C THR A 261 -36.45 -2.17 -19.90
N ALA A 262 -37.32 -1.81 -18.94
CA ALA A 262 -38.23 -2.72 -18.24
C ALA A 262 -37.51 -3.84 -17.44
N THR A 263 -36.30 -3.53 -16.98
CA THR A 263 -35.51 -4.34 -16.03
C THR A 263 -35.50 -3.64 -14.67
N ARG A 264 -35.63 -4.39 -13.58
CA ARG A 264 -35.53 -3.90 -12.20
C ARG A 264 -34.51 -4.68 -11.41
N LEU A 265 -33.78 -3.99 -10.53
CA LEU A 265 -32.82 -4.59 -9.61
C LEU A 265 -33.28 -4.30 -8.17
N LEU A 266 -33.72 -5.35 -7.48
CA LEU A 266 -34.05 -5.29 -6.06
C LEU A 266 -32.83 -5.71 -5.24
N THR A 267 -32.51 -4.94 -4.21
CA THR A 267 -31.42 -5.22 -3.27
C THR A 267 -31.98 -5.55 -1.89
N HIS A 268 -31.41 -6.57 -1.24
CA HIS A 268 -31.70 -6.93 0.14
C HIS A 268 -30.42 -6.98 0.95
N ASN A 269 -30.40 -6.20 2.03
CA ASN A 269 -29.32 -6.09 3.00
C ASN A 269 -27.92 -6.01 2.37
N LEU A 270 -27.81 -5.29 1.25
CA LEU A 270 -26.57 -5.22 0.48
C LEU A 270 -25.57 -4.32 1.21
N THR A 271 -24.51 -4.94 1.76
CA THR A 271 -23.58 -4.31 2.69
C THR A 271 -22.24 -4.04 2.02
N LEU A 272 -21.72 -2.82 2.20
CA LEU A 272 -20.44 -2.37 1.66
C LEU A 272 -19.29 -2.67 2.64
N SER A 273 -18.13 -3.03 2.10
CA SER A 273 -16.86 -3.18 2.83
C SER A 273 -16.33 -1.84 3.37
N ALA A 274 -15.18 -1.90 4.03
CA ALA A 274 -14.35 -0.71 4.22
C ALA A 274 -14.01 -0.09 2.84
N PRO A 275 -14.00 1.25 2.70
CA PRO A 275 -13.47 1.88 1.51
C PRO A 275 -11.97 1.62 1.39
N HIS A 276 -11.52 1.45 0.15
CA HIS A 276 -10.11 1.44 -0.19
C HIS A 276 -9.82 2.45 -1.30
N LEU A 277 -8.70 3.16 -1.14
CA LEU A 277 -8.19 4.12 -2.09
C LEU A 277 -7.34 3.42 -3.15
N SER A 278 -7.40 3.96 -4.37
CA SER A 278 -6.46 3.75 -5.45
C SER A 278 -6.14 5.07 -6.16
N PHE A 279 -4.96 5.14 -6.78
CA PHE A 279 -4.43 6.35 -7.42
C PHE A 279 -4.27 6.19 -8.94
N ASN A 280 -5.12 5.33 -9.54
CA ASN A 280 -5.16 4.97 -10.97
C ASN A 280 -5.17 6.15 -11.96
N LYS A 281 -5.67 7.31 -11.52
CA LYS A 281 -5.84 8.53 -12.33
C LYS A 281 -5.10 9.74 -11.77
N ALA A 282 -4.22 9.56 -10.77
CA ALA A 282 -3.55 10.68 -10.13
C ALA A 282 -2.52 11.31 -11.10
N GLY A 283 -2.85 12.48 -11.66
CA GLY A 283 -1.88 13.37 -12.27
C GLY A 283 -1.04 14.08 -11.20
N SER A 284 0.11 14.63 -11.58
CA SER A 284 1.10 15.26 -10.69
C SER A 284 0.61 16.48 -9.89
N GLY A 285 -0.64 16.91 -10.06
CA GLY A 285 -1.26 18.03 -9.35
C GLY A 285 -2.69 17.80 -8.86
N ASP A 286 -3.23 16.57 -8.94
CA ASP A 286 -4.61 16.29 -8.56
C ASP A 286 -4.74 16.06 -7.05
N SER A 287 -5.91 16.40 -6.50
CA SER A 287 -6.28 16.08 -5.11
C SER A 287 -7.31 14.96 -5.05
N THR A 288 -7.44 14.18 -6.12
CA THR A 288 -8.50 13.18 -6.29
C THR A 288 -7.92 11.79 -6.09
N ALA A 289 -8.69 10.93 -5.42
CA ALA A 289 -8.42 9.50 -5.31
C ALA A 289 -9.65 8.73 -5.79
N GLN A 290 -9.45 7.54 -6.32
CA GLN A 290 -10.57 6.63 -6.55
C GLN A 290 -10.84 5.87 -5.24
N VAL A 291 -12.07 5.93 -4.76
CA VAL A 291 -12.58 5.12 -3.65
C VAL A 291 -13.39 3.98 -4.24
N ALA A 292 -13.04 2.76 -3.86
CA ALA A 292 -13.82 1.57 -4.16
C ALA A 292 -14.30 0.90 -2.87
N MET A 293 -15.46 0.28 -2.95
CA MET A 293 -16.07 -0.52 -1.89
C MET A 293 -16.69 -1.76 -2.52
N ASP A 294 -16.42 -2.89 -1.89
CA ASP A 294 -16.91 -4.19 -2.29
C ASP A 294 -18.22 -4.48 -1.58
N PHE A 295 -19.15 -5.15 -2.25
CA PHE A 295 -20.31 -5.72 -1.58
C PHE A 295 -19.90 -7.04 -0.95
N VAL A 296 -20.03 -7.15 0.38
CA VAL A 296 -19.53 -8.28 1.17
C VAL A 296 -20.64 -9.18 1.70
N LYS A 297 -21.88 -8.69 1.66
CA LYS A 297 -23.07 -9.41 2.13
C LYS A 297 -24.32 -8.89 1.43
N GLY A 298 -25.31 -9.75 1.24
CA GLY A 298 -26.65 -9.38 0.80
C GLY A 298 -27.14 -10.20 -0.39
N MET A 299 -28.19 -9.71 -1.05
CA MET A 299 -28.78 -10.36 -2.21
C MET A 299 -29.21 -9.33 -3.24
N ILE A 300 -29.00 -9.64 -4.52
CA ILE A 300 -29.45 -8.82 -5.66
C ILE A 300 -30.37 -9.67 -6.52
N VAL A 301 -31.58 -9.17 -6.77
CA VAL A 301 -32.61 -9.84 -7.55
C VAL A 301 -32.88 -9.04 -8.81
N TYR A 302 -32.65 -9.64 -9.97
CA TYR A 302 -32.92 -9.04 -11.27
C TYR A 302 -34.29 -9.51 -11.77
N LYS A 303 -35.16 -8.55 -12.07
CA LYS A 303 -36.50 -8.76 -12.62
C LYS A 303 -36.58 -8.20 -14.04
N GLU A 304 -37.29 -8.87 -14.92
CA GLU A 304 -37.59 -8.41 -16.29
C GLU A 304 -39.10 -8.41 -16.51
N LYS A 305 -39.61 -7.39 -17.18
CA LYS A 305 -41.03 -7.30 -17.54
C LYS A 305 -41.36 -8.27 -18.67
N ALA A 306 -42.30 -9.15 -18.43
CA ALA A 306 -42.84 -10.06 -19.42
C ALA A 306 -43.86 -9.39 -20.36
N VAL A 307 -44.19 -10.07 -21.45
CA VAL A 307 -45.17 -9.61 -22.45
C VAL A 307 -46.56 -9.38 -21.84
N ASP A 308 -46.93 -10.15 -20.81
CA ASP A 308 -48.19 -9.97 -20.07
C ASP A 308 -48.14 -8.85 -19.02
N GLY A 309 -47.09 -8.01 -19.06
CA GLY A 309 -46.91 -6.88 -18.15
C GLY A 309 -46.35 -7.26 -16.78
N SER A 310 -46.30 -8.55 -16.41
CA SER A 310 -45.79 -8.99 -15.11
C SER A 310 -44.27 -8.97 -15.04
N TYR A 311 -43.70 -8.59 -13.90
CA TYR A 311 -42.26 -8.73 -13.68
C TYR A 311 -41.89 -10.14 -13.20
N ARG A 312 -40.86 -10.73 -13.79
CA ARG A 312 -40.38 -12.08 -13.46
C ARG A 312 -38.94 -12.03 -13.00
N ILE A 313 -38.63 -12.78 -11.94
CA ILE A 313 -37.23 -12.95 -11.50
C ILE A 313 -36.47 -13.74 -12.55
N MET A 314 -35.44 -13.12 -13.12
CA MET A 314 -34.56 -13.72 -14.12
C MET A 314 -33.24 -14.18 -13.53
N ARG A 315 -32.75 -13.50 -12.47
CA ARG A 315 -31.47 -13.82 -11.83
C ARG A 315 -31.49 -13.44 -10.36
N ILE A 316 -30.83 -14.24 -9.52
CA ILE A 316 -30.53 -13.90 -8.13
C ILE A 316 -29.05 -14.10 -7.87
N GLU A 317 -28.41 -13.04 -7.36
CA GLU A 317 -27.06 -13.06 -6.81
C GLU A 317 -27.12 -13.12 -5.30
N LYS A 318 -26.41 -14.07 -4.69
CA LYS A 318 -26.10 -14.03 -3.27
C LYS A 318 -24.71 -13.47 -3.10
N ILE A 319 -24.59 -12.40 -2.33
CA ILE A 319 -23.35 -11.66 -2.16
C ILE A 319 -22.64 -12.16 -0.91
N THR A 320 -21.36 -12.50 -1.11
CA THR A 320 -20.42 -12.98 -0.09
C THR A 320 -19.05 -12.36 -0.36
N PRO A 321 -18.10 -12.40 0.60
CA PRO A 321 -16.72 -11.98 0.34
C PRO A 321 -16.04 -12.74 -0.82
N LEU A 322 -16.58 -13.89 -1.24
CA LEU A 322 -16.00 -14.72 -2.31
C LEU A 322 -16.37 -14.29 -3.73
N ASN A 323 -17.45 -13.52 -3.92
CA ASN A 323 -17.91 -13.10 -5.24
C ASN A 323 -18.11 -11.59 -5.36
N SER A 324 -17.76 -10.84 -4.32
CA SER A 324 -17.90 -9.40 -4.13
C SER A 324 -17.90 -8.56 -5.43
N PRO A 325 -19.10 -8.21 -5.95
CA PRO A 325 -19.22 -7.08 -6.87
C PRO A 325 -18.78 -5.80 -6.15
N TYR A 326 -18.55 -4.72 -6.90
CA TYR A 326 -18.06 -3.46 -6.31
C TYR A 326 -18.79 -2.24 -6.86
N VAL A 327 -18.65 -1.14 -6.12
CA VAL A 327 -18.90 0.22 -6.58
C VAL A 327 -17.65 1.07 -6.33
N ALA A 328 -17.26 1.86 -7.32
CA ALA A 328 -16.13 2.77 -7.21
C ALA A 328 -16.50 4.16 -7.74
N MET A 329 -15.83 5.18 -7.24
CA MET A 329 -16.06 6.59 -7.55
C MET A 329 -14.77 7.37 -7.38
N ASP A 330 -14.62 8.44 -8.16
CA ASP A 330 -13.53 9.38 -7.96
C ASP A 330 -13.99 10.40 -6.90
N VAL A 331 -13.17 10.65 -5.88
CA VAL A 331 -13.49 11.58 -4.76
C VAL A 331 -12.37 12.60 -4.56
N PRO A 332 -12.70 13.87 -4.31
CA PRO A 332 -11.72 14.85 -3.90
C PRO A 332 -11.31 14.63 -2.43
N LEU A 333 -10.00 14.61 -2.19
CA LEU A 333 -9.42 14.78 -0.87
C LEU A 333 -9.49 16.27 -0.49
N SER A 334 -9.96 16.55 0.72
CA SER A 334 -10.23 17.92 1.18
C SER A 334 -9.65 18.18 2.57
N LYS A 335 -9.37 19.46 2.83
CA LYS A 335 -9.00 19.98 4.15
C LYS A 335 -10.29 20.37 4.89
N ALA A 336 -10.56 19.74 6.03
CA ALA A 336 -11.62 20.17 6.94
C ALA A 336 -11.07 21.11 8.04
N PRO A 337 -11.89 22.07 8.53
CA PRO A 337 -11.53 22.87 9.70
C PRO A 337 -11.28 21.97 10.93
N GLY A 338 -10.12 22.14 11.57
CA GLY A 338 -9.79 21.45 12.81
C GLY A 338 -10.34 22.17 14.05
N SER A 339 -10.19 21.55 15.22
CA SER A 339 -10.38 22.23 16.52
C SER A 339 -9.40 23.39 16.71
N VAL A 340 -9.54 24.22 17.76
CA VAL A 340 -8.64 25.37 18.04
C VAL A 340 -7.15 24.95 18.13
N SER A 341 -6.87 23.68 18.43
CA SER A 341 -5.53 23.08 18.49
C SER A 341 -5.05 22.44 17.18
N GLU A 342 -5.83 22.49 16.10
CA GLU A 342 -5.57 21.79 14.84
C GLU A 342 -5.58 22.75 13.65
N ILE A 343 -4.63 22.54 12.73
CA ILE A 343 -4.51 23.31 11.48
C ILE A 343 -5.49 22.80 10.43
N GLY A 344 -5.79 21.49 10.47
CA GLY A 344 -6.83 20.89 9.65
C GLY A 344 -6.78 19.37 9.64
N GLU A 345 -7.86 18.77 9.15
CA GLU A 345 -7.97 17.32 8.93
C GLU A 345 -7.93 17.01 7.43
N VAL A 346 -7.19 15.97 7.04
CA VAL A 346 -7.23 15.39 5.70
C VAL A 346 -8.32 14.34 5.68
N GLN A 347 -9.28 14.49 4.79
CA GLN A 347 -10.44 13.60 4.71
C GLN A 347 -11.03 13.55 3.30
N PHE A 348 -11.94 12.61 3.09
CA PHE A 348 -12.85 12.62 1.94
C PHE A 348 -14.30 12.38 2.40
N ASP A 349 -15.24 12.93 1.66
CA ASP A 349 -16.68 12.71 1.85
C ASP A 349 -17.22 11.99 0.62
N ILE A 350 -17.74 10.77 0.79
CA ILE A 350 -18.24 9.96 -0.35
C ILE A 350 -19.44 10.59 -1.05
N LYS A 351 -20.09 11.62 -0.48
CA LYS A 351 -21.14 12.36 -1.19
C LYS A 351 -20.60 13.17 -2.37
N GLU A 352 -19.32 13.56 -2.32
CA GLU A 352 -18.64 14.33 -3.36
C GLU A 352 -18.14 13.43 -4.50
N GLY A 353 -18.43 12.12 -4.42
CA GLY A 353 -18.05 11.16 -5.44
C GLY A 353 -18.66 11.48 -6.80
N ASP A 354 -17.85 11.31 -7.84
CA ASP A 354 -18.26 11.36 -9.25
C ASP A 354 -17.68 10.19 -10.06
N HIS A 355 -17.95 10.16 -11.37
CA HIS A 355 -17.47 9.11 -12.30
C HIS A 355 -17.63 7.67 -11.80
N PHE A 356 -18.81 7.37 -11.25
CA PHE A 356 -19.10 6.06 -10.66
C PHE A 356 -18.94 4.90 -11.65
N THR A 357 -18.16 3.89 -11.24
CA THR A 357 -18.00 2.62 -11.92
C THR A 357 -18.52 1.48 -11.05
N ASN A 358 -19.03 0.41 -11.66
CA ASN A 358 -19.55 -0.77 -10.96
C ASN A 358 -19.58 -1.96 -11.92
N ASN A 359 -19.76 -3.16 -11.38
CA ASN A 359 -19.88 -4.39 -12.16
C ASN A 359 -21.22 -5.11 -11.88
N LEU A 360 -22.28 -4.32 -11.65
CA LEU A 360 -23.65 -4.79 -11.43
C LEU A 360 -24.52 -4.75 -12.71
N VAL A 361 -24.00 -4.13 -13.78
CA VAL A 361 -24.66 -3.98 -15.08
C VAL A 361 -24.92 -5.34 -15.73
N LEU A 362 -26.20 -5.62 -16.02
CA LEU A 362 -26.66 -6.77 -16.79
C LEU A 362 -27.74 -6.35 -17.79
N ASN A 363 -27.72 -6.94 -18.99
CA ASN A 363 -28.79 -6.93 -20.00
C ASN A 363 -29.69 -5.68 -20.01
N GLY A 364 -29.16 -4.53 -20.42
CA GLY A 364 -29.94 -3.30 -20.62
C GLY A 364 -30.07 -2.38 -19.40
N MET A 365 -29.49 -2.74 -18.24
CA MET A 365 -29.29 -1.80 -17.14
C MET A 365 -28.16 -0.83 -17.49
N GLU A 366 -28.45 0.46 -17.53
CA GLU A 366 -27.44 1.48 -17.80
C GLU A 366 -26.57 1.71 -16.55
N GLN A 367 -25.26 1.74 -16.75
CA GLN A 367 -24.25 2.10 -15.74
C GLN A 367 -24.67 3.36 -14.97
N GLU A 368 -25.14 4.37 -15.69
CA GLU A 368 -25.57 5.66 -15.15
C GLU A 368 -26.76 5.55 -14.19
N THR A 369 -27.69 4.63 -14.42
CA THR A 369 -28.85 4.41 -13.54
C THR A 369 -28.41 3.94 -12.16
N ILE A 370 -27.51 2.94 -12.12
CA ILE A 370 -26.94 2.41 -10.88
C ILE A 370 -26.09 3.47 -10.18
N SER A 371 -25.25 4.18 -10.95
CA SER A 371 -24.42 5.29 -10.47
C SER A 371 -25.25 6.39 -9.78
N ASN A 372 -26.35 6.83 -10.41
CA ASN A 372 -27.23 7.86 -9.86
C ASN A 372 -27.97 7.39 -8.60
N PHE A 373 -28.28 6.10 -8.47
CA PHE A 373 -28.82 5.53 -7.24
C PHE A 373 -27.83 5.68 -6.07
N PHE A 374 -26.57 5.23 -6.24
CA PHE A 374 -25.55 5.33 -5.19
C PHE A 374 -25.21 6.78 -4.86
N LYS A 375 -25.12 7.67 -5.85
CA LYS A 375 -24.90 9.11 -5.64
C LYS A 375 -25.96 9.71 -4.72
N ARG A 376 -27.26 9.49 -5.01
CA ARG A 376 -28.37 9.97 -4.16
C ARG A 376 -28.30 9.39 -2.75
N ARG A 377 -27.97 8.11 -2.63
CA ARG A 377 -27.85 7.42 -1.34
C ARG A 377 -26.73 8.00 -0.47
N PHE A 378 -25.56 8.26 -1.05
CA PHE A 378 -24.42 8.83 -0.32
C PHE A 378 -24.67 10.29 0.10
N VAL A 379 -25.34 11.09 -0.74
CA VAL A 379 -25.79 12.44 -0.37
C VAL A 379 -26.74 12.41 0.84
N ALA A 380 -27.66 11.45 0.89
CA ALA A 380 -28.62 11.29 2.00
C ALA A 380 -28.03 10.67 3.28
N THR A 381 -26.80 10.17 3.25
CA THR A 381 -26.18 9.46 4.38
C THR A 381 -25.65 10.45 5.42
N PRO A 382 -25.81 10.25 6.74
CA PRO A 382 -25.28 11.16 7.77
C PRO A 382 -23.77 11.37 7.70
N ALA A 383 -23.30 12.55 8.12
CA ALA A 383 -21.88 12.94 8.05
C ALA A 383 -20.95 11.94 8.75
N GLU A 384 -21.30 11.45 9.95
CA GLU A 384 -20.51 10.47 10.69
C GLU A 384 -20.31 9.12 9.98
N GLN A 385 -21.15 8.78 8.99
CA GLN A 385 -21.08 7.53 8.23
C GLN A 385 -20.40 7.71 6.85
N ARG A 386 -20.42 8.93 6.29
CA ARG A 386 -19.91 9.20 4.93
C ARG A 386 -18.54 9.88 4.86
N ILE A 387 -18.13 10.58 5.93
CA ILE A 387 -16.83 11.27 5.99
C ILE A 387 -15.78 10.30 6.54
N TYR A 388 -14.67 10.15 5.83
CA TYR A 388 -13.54 9.30 6.22
C TYR A 388 -12.29 10.13 6.42
N LYS A 389 -11.63 9.99 7.58
CA LYS A 389 -10.46 10.78 7.95
C LYS A 389 -9.18 10.03 7.59
N LEU A 390 -8.25 10.68 6.93
CA LEU A 390 -6.94 10.10 6.58
C LEU A 390 -5.82 10.61 7.48
N GLY A 391 -6.03 11.74 8.17
CA GLY A 391 -5.03 12.32 9.06
C GLY A 391 -5.46 13.64 9.67
N THR A 392 -4.82 14.04 10.76
CA THR A 392 -4.97 15.37 11.38
C THR A 392 -3.61 16.06 11.48
N ILE A 393 -3.56 17.36 11.15
CA ILE A 393 -2.37 18.19 11.38
C ILE A 393 -2.66 19.09 12.58
N SER A 394 -1.95 18.84 13.68
CA SER A 394 -2.11 19.61 14.91
C SER A 394 -1.09 20.73 15.03
N ASN A 395 -1.46 21.73 15.81
CA ASN A 395 -0.61 22.86 16.14
C ASN A 395 0.18 22.56 17.42
N TYR A 396 1.48 22.27 17.31
CA TYR A 396 2.34 22.00 18.46
C TYR A 396 3.10 23.28 18.85
N GLU A 397 2.70 23.92 19.94
CA GLU A 397 3.37 25.12 20.44
C GLU A 397 4.84 24.82 20.80
N HIS A 398 5.72 25.79 20.51
CA HIS A 398 7.17 25.74 20.79
C HIS A 398 8.01 24.74 19.98
N GLU A 399 7.42 24.08 18.98
CA GLU A 399 8.15 23.14 18.13
C GLU A 399 8.80 23.81 16.90
N GLN A 400 9.94 23.26 16.47
CA GLN A 400 10.83 23.87 15.48
C GLN A 400 10.18 24.00 14.07
N PHE A 401 9.44 22.98 13.66
CA PHE A 401 8.79 22.86 12.35
C PHE A 401 7.26 22.92 12.45
N GLN A 402 6.76 23.85 13.27
CA GLN A 402 5.33 24.09 13.43
C GLN A 402 4.67 24.42 12.07
N PRO A 403 3.71 23.60 11.59
CA PRO A 403 2.97 23.89 10.36
C PRO A 403 2.12 25.16 10.52
N GLU A 404 1.83 25.85 9.42
CA GLU A 404 0.95 27.03 9.36
C GLU A 404 -0.17 26.81 8.33
N ASP A 405 0.16 26.25 7.16
CA ASP A 405 -0.81 25.82 6.16
C ASP A 405 -0.31 24.59 5.39
N PHE A 406 -1.20 23.93 4.65
CA PHE A 406 -0.84 22.82 3.79
C PHE A 406 -1.81 22.61 2.62
N VAL A 407 -1.29 21.99 1.56
CA VAL A 407 -2.04 21.58 0.37
C VAL A 407 -1.97 20.06 0.21
N ILE A 408 -3.11 19.44 -0.10
CA ILE A 408 -3.23 17.99 -0.31
C ILE A 408 -3.09 17.67 -1.79
N ARG A 409 -2.36 16.61 -2.11
CA ARG A 409 -2.26 16.03 -3.46
C ARG A 409 -2.24 14.51 -3.38
N THR A 410 -2.48 13.88 -4.52
CA THR A 410 -2.27 12.46 -4.72
C THR A 410 -1.17 12.26 -5.75
N MET A 411 -0.36 11.23 -5.59
CA MET A 411 0.60 10.83 -6.61
C MET A 411 0.46 9.36 -6.92
N GLY A 412 0.47 9.05 -8.21
CA GLY A 412 0.66 7.69 -8.69
C GLY A 412 2.06 7.19 -8.39
N ALA A 413 2.17 5.91 -8.05
CA ALA A 413 3.45 5.23 -8.02
C ALA A 413 4.14 5.30 -9.43
N PRO A 414 5.48 5.35 -9.55
CA PRO A 414 6.22 5.53 -10.81
C PRO A 414 5.86 4.65 -12.01
N ASN A 415 5.09 3.56 -11.85
CA ASN A 415 4.56 2.73 -12.93
C ASN A 415 3.02 2.58 -12.93
N THR A 416 2.27 3.34 -12.12
CA THR A 416 0.82 3.13 -11.94
C THR A 416 -0.01 3.24 -13.23
N ALA A 417 0.50 3.94 -14.25
CA ALA A 417 -0.18 4.15 -15.52
C ALA A 417 -0.06 2.95 -16.48
N SER A 418 0.88 2.04 -16.22
CA SER A 418 1.04 0.82 -16.98
C SER A 418 -0.05 -0.17 -16.55
N ARG A 419 -1.05 -0.38 -17.42
CA ARG A 419 -2.12 -1.36 -17.20
C ARG A 419 -1.52 -2.72 -16.90
N GLY A 420 -2.06 -3.38 -15.88
CA GLY A 420 -1.54 -4.63 -15.37
C GLY A 420 -0.47 -4.41 -14.31
N SER A 421 0.37 -3.36 -14.35
CA SER A 421 1.60 -3.26 -13.54
C SER A 421 1.42 -3.51 -12.05
N GLN A 422 2.52 -3.86 -11.36
CA GLN A 422 2.53 -4.10 -9.92
C GLN A 422 2.09 -2.90 -9.06
N ASP A 423 2.14 -1.73 -9.69
CA ASP A 423 1.85 -0.43 -9.13
C ASP A 423 0.50 0.09 -9.63
N GLU A 424 -0.28 -0.71 -10.36
CA GLU A 424 -1.63 -0.35 -10.83
C GLU A 424 -2.50 0.01 -9.62
N GLY A 425 -2.86 1.28 -9.56
CA GLY A 425 -3.64 1.86 -8.47
C GLY A 425 -2.85 2.14 -7.21
N ASP A 426 -1.55 1.84 -7.17
CA ASP A 426 -0.68 2.22 -6.07
C ASP A 426 -0.24 3.68 -6.16
N GLY A 427 0.13 4.23 -5.01
CA GLY A 427 0.49 5.63 -4.92
C GLY A 427 0.56 6.12 -3.48
N ALA A 428 0.54 7.43 -3.33
CA ALA A 428 0.64 8.08 -2.04
C ALA A 428 -0.23 9.33 -1.98
N VAL A 429 -0.66 9.66 -0.77
CA VAL A 429 -1.14 11.00 -0.47
C VAL A 429 0.08 11.84 -0.10
N VAL A 430 0.14 13.04 -0.68
CA VAL A 430 1.25 13.97 -0.59
C VAL A 430 0.75 15.28 -0.03
N LEU A 431 1.44 15.80 0.96
CA LEU A 431 1.08 17.03 1.62
C LEU A 431 2.23 18.00 1.50
N PHE A 432 1.88 19.17 1.01
CA PHE A 432 2.79 20.27 0.80
C PHE A 432 2.57 21.25 1.93
N VAL A 433 3.56 21.40 2.82
CA VAL A 433 3.42 22.08 4.10
C VAL A 433 4.21 23.39 4.08
N GLN A 434 3.56 24.46 4.53
CA GLN A 434 4.19 25.73 4.90
C GLN A 434 4.36 25.76 6.41
N VAL A 435 5.55 26.12 6.88
CA VAL A 435 5.84 26.21 8.31
C VAL A 435 5.74 27.65 8.79
N LYS A 436 5.42 27.84 10.07
CA LYS A 436 5.33 29.16 10.68
C LYS A 436 6.65 29.94 10.56
N ASN A 437 6.55 31.18 10.07
CA ASN A 437 7.68 32.04 9.73
C ASN A 437 8.60 31.39 8.66
N GLY A 438 7.98 30.66 7.72
CA GLY A 438 8.60 29.95 6.61
C GLY A 438 8.66 30.78 5.31
N SER A 439 8.72 30.13 4.15
CA SER A 439 8.66 30.83 2.85
C SER A 439 7.26 31.45 2.65
N GLN A 440 7.17 32.68 2.14
CA GLN A 440 5.89 33.35 1.87
C GLN A 440 5.28 33.01 0.50
N GLU A 441 6.07 32.41 -0.40
CA GLU A 441 5.62 32.01 -1.74
C GLU A 441 5.88 30.50 -1.92
N PRO A 442 4.90 29.63 -1.59
CA PRO A 442 5.02 28.21 -1.90
C PRO A 442 5.09 28.02 -3.42
N GLY A 443 6.03 27.20 -3.89
CA GLY A 443 6.26 26.99 -5.32
C GLY A 443 5.34 25.92 -5.93
N LYS A 444 5.84 25.18 -6.93
CA LYS A 444 5.04 24.22 -7.72
C LYS A 444 4.44 23.13 -6.82
N THR A 445 3.33 22.54 -7.26
CA THR A 445 2.58 21.51 -6.49
C THR A 445 2.85 20.08 -6.96
N GLU A 446 3.85 19.89 -7.82
CA GLU A 446 4.25 18.60 -8.36
C GLU A 446 5.59 18.18 -7.75
N VAL A 447 5.70 16.92 -7.33
CA VAL A 447 6.95 16.31 -6.81
C VAL A 447 7.15 14.93 -7.43
N ASP A 448 8.41 14.52 -7.54
CA ASP A 448 8.75 13.15 -7.85
C ASP A 448 8.35 12.19 -6.72
N TRP A 449 8.40 10.88 -6.98
CA TRP A 449 8.24 9.86 -5.95
C TRP A 449 9.36 9.91 -4.91
N LEU A 450 9.00 10.13 -3.64
CA LEU A 450 9.92 10.37 -2.51
C LEU A 450 9.94 9.23 -1.48
N LEU A 451 9.34 8.07 -1.77
CA LEU A 451 9.34 6.90 -0.88
C LEU A 451 10.33 5.84 -1.37
N GLY A 452 11.20 5.40 -0.47
CA GLY A 452 12.07 4.24 -0.71
C GLY A 452 11.38 2.95 -0.30
N ASP A 453 11.84 1.83 -0.85
CA ASP A 453 11.43 0.50 -0.43
C ASP A 453 11.60 0.28 1.07
N ASP A 454 10.76 -0.58 1.63
CA ASP A 454 10.66 -0.85 3.06
C ASP A 454 10.15 0.33 3.90
N TYR A 455 9.80 1.48 3.31
CA TYR A 455 9.20 2.60 4.03
C TYR A 455 7.79 2.88 3.51
N SER A 456 6.88 3.22 4.43
CA SER A 456 5.50 3.54 4.07
C SER A 456 5.17 5.03 4.18
N SER A 457 6.14 5.81 4.67
CA SER A 457 6.00 7.25 4.89
C SER A 457 7.35 7.95 4.79
N ALA A 458 7.35 9.18 4.27
CA ALA A 458 8.49 10.06 4.17
C ALA A 458 8.12 11.49 4.54
N LEU A 459 9.09 12.19 5.11
CA LEU A 459 9.07 13.63 5.31
C LEU A 459 10.31 14.20 4.64
N VAL A 460 10.11 15.24 3.85
CA VAL A 460 11.19 16.03 3.26
C VAL A 460 11.11 17.44 3.81
N VAL A 461 12.15 17.91 4.50
CA VAL A 461 12.25 19.30 4.99
C VAL A 461 13.24 20.05 4.11
N SER A 462 12.80 21.18 3.56
CA SER A 462 13.64 22.00 2.69
C SER A 462 14.93 22.39 3.41
N SER A 463 16.04 22.34 2.68
CA SER A 463 17.36 22.75 3.15
C SER A 463 17.36 24.17 3.71
N CYS A 464 16.58 25.10 3.14
CA CYS A 464 16.49 26.45 3.68
C CYS A 464 15.86 26.47 5.08
N GLN A 465 14.75 25.75 5.28
CA GLN A 465 14.11 25.70 6.61
C GLN A 465 14.96 24.91 7.60
N LEU A 466 15.59 23.82 7.17
CA LEU A 466 16.50 23.02 7.98
C LEU A 466 17.60 23.89 8.60
N PHE A 467 18.38 24.57 7.77
CA PHE A 467 19.52 25.36 8.25
C PHE A 467 19.09 26.63 8.99
N ASP A 468 18.00 27.27 8.55
CA ASP A 468 17.45 28.43 9.28
C ASP A 468 17.05 28.08 10.70
N LYS A 469 16.37 26.94 10.88
CA LYS A 469 15.81 26.54 12.17
C LYS A 469 16.86 25.88 13.06
N MET A 470 17.89 25.24 12.50
CA MET A 470 19.00 24.65 13.27
C MET A 470 20.03 25.67 13.73
N ILE A 471 20.31 26.64 12.86
CA ILE A 471 21.45 27.55 13.00
C ILE A 471 20.92 28.97 13.08
N ARG A 472 20.36 29.54 12.00
CA ARG A 472 20.10 30.99 11.91
C ARG A 472 19.20 31.55 13.03
N LYS A 473 18.15 30.82 13.44
CA LYS A 473 17.22 31.27 14.50
C LYS A 473 17.75 31.00 15.92
N PRO A 474 18.35 29.84 16.23
CA PRO A 474 19.05 29.65 17.51
C PRO A 474 20.31 30.51 17.66
N SER A 475 21.00 30.85 16.56
CA SER A 475 22.31 31.54 16.55
C SER A 475 22.26 33.03 16.88
N GLU A 476 21.07 33.64 17.05
CA GLU A 476 20.99 34.97 17.66
C GLU A 476 21.53 34.96 19.11
N ILE A 477 21.71 33.78 19.71
CA ILE A 477 22.33 33.60 21.01
C ILE A 477 23.40 32.49 20.92
N THR A 478 24.68 32.90 20.83
CA THR A 478 25.86 32.12 21.23
C THR A 478 26.42 31.05 20.26
N LEU A 479 26.94 31.49 19.10
CA LEU A 479 28.23 30.97 18.63
C LEU A 479 29.29 31.96 19.14
N GLY A 480 30.40 31.52 19.72
CA GLY A 480 31.42 32.38 20.36
C GLY A 480 32.10 33.44 19.47
N TYR A 481 31.58 33.70 18.27
CA TYR A 481 32.13 34.49 17.18
C TYR A 481 31.16 35.53 16.58
N ASN A 482 29.98 35.74 17.17
CA ASN A 482 28.95 36.70 16.70
C ASN A 482 28.67 36.60 15.17
N LEU A 483 28.63 35.37 14.64
CA LEU A 483 28.36 35.15 13.22
C LEU A 483 26.89 35.34 12.91
N THR A 484 26.61 36.12 11.88
CA THR A 484 25.30 36.25 11.24
C THR A 484 25.35 35.51 9.91
N PHE A 485 24.25 34.85 9.55
CA PHE A 485 24.17 34.01 8.36
C PHE A 485 23.06 34.46 7.42
N ASP A 486 23.38 34.53 6.13
CA ASP A 486 22.42 34.72 5.07
C ASP A 486 22.18 33.42 4.30
N ARG A 487 20.95 33.26 3.80
CA ARG A 487 20.62 32.16 2.89
C ARG A 487 21.33 32.38 1.56
N HIS A 488 21.86 31.30 1.00
CA HIS A 488 22.51 31.29 -0.30
C HIS A 488 22.13 30.03 -1.08
N SER A 489 21.96 30.16 -2.40
CA SER A 489 21.73 29.03 -3.31
C SER A 489 22.61 29.18 -4.55
N ASP A 490 23.16 28.06 -5.02
CA ASP A 490 24.03 28.00 -6.21
C ASP A 490 23.24 28.00 -7.54
N GLY A 491 21.91 28.24 -7.48
CA GLY A 491 21.04 28.34 -8.65
C GLY A 491 19.65 27.74 -8.44
N ALA A 492 18.76 27.92 -9.41
CA ALA A 492 17.40 27.35 -9.34
C ALA A 492 17.45 25.82 -9.18
N GLY A 493 16.71 25.29 -8.20
CA GLY A 493 16.65 23.85 -7.91
C GLY A 493 17.84 23.28 -7.13
N LYS A 494 18.82 24.10 -6.74
CA LYS A 494 19.93 23.69 -5.86
C LYS A 494 19.55 23.82 -4.39
N ALA A 495 20.09 22.90 -3.59
CA ALA A 495 19.90 22.94 -2.14
C ALA A 495 20.42 24.26 -1.54
N CYS A 496 19.70 24.75 -0.54
CA CYS A 496 20.04 25.94 0.21
C CYS A 496 21.26 25.68 1.09
N LYS A 497 22.11 26.68 1.24
CA LYS A 497 23.20 26.71 2.23
C LYS A 497 23.21 28.04 2.96
N LEU A 498 23.79 28.08 4.15
CA LEU A 498 24.05 29.33 4.83
C LEU A 498 25.48 29.78 4.55
N LYS A 499 25.64 31.04 4.20
CA LYS A 499 26.95 31.70 4.17
C LYS A 499 26.98 32.72 5.30
N ALA A 500 28.12 32.85 5.96
CA ALA A 500 28.30 33.97 6.87
C ALA A 500 28.03 35.26 6.09
N ALA A 501 27.35 36.22 6.72
CA ALA A 501 27.00 37.54 6.19
C ALA A 501 27.86 38.60 6.86
N SER A 502 28.01 38.49 8.19
CA SER A 502 28.98 39.25 8.96
C SER A 502 29.35 38.55 10.28
N GLY A 503 30.46 38.96 10.91
CA GLY A 503 30.87 38.48 12.23
C GLY A 503 32.39 38.45 12.40
N ILE A 504 32.89 37.91 13.51
CA ILE A 504 34.32 37.91 13.82
C ILE A 504 34.72 36.51 14.27
N ILE A 505 35.59 35.85 13.50
CA ILE A 505 36.16 34.56 13.89
C ILE A 505 37.55 34.83 14.44
N GLY A 506 37.73 34.68 15.76
CA GLY A 506 38.97 35.00 16.46
C GLY A 506 39.34 33.90 17.45
N GLU A 507 40.49 33.26 17.27
CA GLU A 507 41.06 32.28 18.19
C GLU A 507 42.46 32.74 18.61
N ASN A 508 42.68 32.83 19.92
CA ASN A 508 43.99 33.12 20.50
C ASN A 508 44.49 31.88 21.25
N PHE A 509 45.67 31.39 20.88
CA PHE A 509 46.30 30.29 21.60
C PHE A 509 47.81 30.43 21.60
N SER A 510 48.43 29.88 22.65
CA SER A 510 49.88 29.78 22.78
C SER A 510 50.32 28.34 22.90
N PHE A 511 51.52 28.05 22.37
CA PHE A 511 52.18 26.75 22.50
C PHE A 511 53.69 26.93 22.58
N THR A 512 54.37 25.95 23.16
CA THR A 512 55.83 25.94 23.29
C THR A 512 56.39 24.75 22.52
N ILE A 513 57.49 24.98 21.80
CA ILE A 513 58.26 23.92 21.12
C ILE A 513 59.68 23.90 21.73
N SER A 514 60.22 22.69 21.95
CA SER A 514 61.53 22.46 22.57
C SER A 514 62.53 21.84 21.58
N HIS A 515 63.76 22.37 21.53
CA HIS A 515 64.84 21.87 20.66
C HIS A 515 65.72 20.81 21.34
N PRO A 516 66.06 19.66 20.71
CA PRO A 516 66.93 18.64 21.31
C PRO A 516 68.46 18.74 21.00
N TRP A 517 69.00 19.87 20.54
CA TRP A 517 70.42 19.92 20.09
C TRP A 517 71.36 20.46 21.18
N SER A 518 72.00 19.55 21.93
CA SER A 518 73.07 19.85 22.93
C SER A 518 72.60 20.63 24.18
N PRO A 519 73.37 20.74 25.29
CA PRO A 519 72.84 20.82 26.66
C PRO A 519 72.27 22.18 27.10
N SER A 520 71.73 22.97 26.16
CA SER A 520 70.96 24.17 26.42
C SER A 520 69.56 23.99 25.84
N ASP A 521 68.59 23.63 26.70
CA ASP A 521 67.17 23.54 26.35
C ASP A 521 66.63 24.94 25.97
N ILE A 522 66.64 25.25 24.68
CA ILE A 522 66.01 26.47 24.15
C ILE A 522 64.54 26.16 23.94
N TYR A 523 63.66 26.93 24.60
CA TYR A 523 62.21 26.88 24.41
C TYR A 523 61.75 28.09 23.62
N GLY A 524 61.09 27.84 22.49
CA GLY A 524 60.35 28.89 21.79
C GLY A 524 58.89 28.86 22.23
N ARG A 525 58.40 29.93 22.87
CA ARG A 525 56.96 30.17 23.05
C ARG A 525 56.44 30.89 21.82
N PHE A 526 55.42 30.32 21.21
CA PHE A 526 54.69 30.90 20.09
C PHE A 526 53.31 31.29 20.57
N GLU A 527 52.96 32.56 20.41
CA GLU A 527 51.59 33.03 20.56
C GLU A 527 51.00 33.26 19.18
N CYS A 528 49.81 32.71 18.93
CA CYS A 528 49.14 32.79 17.65
C CYS A 528 47.74 33.36 17.85
N LEU A 529 47.49 34.52 17.23
CA LEU A 529 46.16 35.09 17.12
C LEU A 529 45.67 34.91 15.68
N ILE A 530 44.72 33.99 15.50
CA ILE A 530 43.99 33.84 14.25
C ILE A 530 42.76 34.69 14.35
N TYR A 531 42.70 35.78 13.58
CA TYR A 531 41.61 36.73 13.65
C TYR A 531 41.15 37.08 12.24
N THR A 532 39.87 36.82 11.96
CA THR A 532 39.22 37.16 10.70
C THR A 532 38.00 38.03 10.98
N ASP A 533 38.04 39.25 10.48
CA ASP A 533 36.90 40.15 10.47
C ASP A 533 36.07 39.92 9.20
N LEU A 534 34.82 39.51 9.37
CA LEU A 534 33.86 39.28 8.31
C LEU A 534 32.93 40.50 8.22
N HIS A 535 33.45 41.67 7.86
CA HIS A 535 32.61 42.85 7.62
C HIS A 535 32.39 43.09 6.14
N ASN A 536 31.18 42.81 5.66
CA ASN A 536 30.78 43.13 4.29
C ASN A 536 30.29 44.58 4.19
N LYS A 537 31.18 45.55 3.93
CA LYS A 537 30.77 46.95 3.81
C LYS A 537 30.51 47.47 2.40
N LYS A 538 30.84 46.77 1.28
CA LYS A 538 30.54 47.28 -0.09
C LYS A 538 30.90 46.43 -1.34
N ILE A 539 31.24 45.14 -1.25
CA ILE A 539 31.74 44.39 -2.44
C ILE A 539 30.87 43.16 -2.70
N LYS A 540 30.27 43.09 -3.89
CA LYS A 540 29.33 42.02 -4.28
C LYS A 540 29.97 40.64 -4.55
N ASP A 541 31.31 40.57 -4.66
CA ASP A 541 32.02 39.37 -5.13
C ASP A 541 33.00 38.75 -4.12
N VAL A 542 32.98 39.16 -2.84
CA VAL A 542 33.83 38.52 -1.82
C VAL A 542 33.11 37.28 -1.27
N SER A 543 33.61 36.09 -1.58
CA SER A 543 33.17 34.85 -0.94
C SER A 543 33.57 34.89 0.53
N LEU A 544 32.60 35.03 1.42
CA LEU A 544 32.88 34.95 2.85
C LEU A 544 33.41 33.55 3.18
N PRO A 545 34.40 33.47 4.08
CA PRO A 545 35.22 32.29 4.27
C PRO A 545 34.44 31.16 4.94
N PHE A 546 33.25 31.39 5.47
CA PHE A 546 32.48 30.40 6.22
C PHE A 546 31.14 30.07 5.54
N SER A 547 30.87 28.78 5.35
CA SER A 547 29.58 28.29 4.84
C SER A 547 29.19 26.93 5.43
N ILE A 548 27.89 26.66 5.48
CA ILE A 548 27.34 25.37 5.91
C ILE A 548 26.20 24.94 4.98
N GLY A 549 26.23 23.68 4.54
CA GLY A 549 25.26 23.13 3.60
C GLY A 549 25.31 21.60 3.55
N SER A 550 24.52 21.01 2.66
CA SER A 550 24.55 19.56 2.41
C SER A 550 25.82 19.17 1.64
N SER A 551 26.38 17.99 1.94
CA SER A 551 27.62 17.48 1.33
C SER A 551 27.46 16.13 0.63
N TYR A 552 26.23 15.64 0.50
CA TYR A 552 25.97 14.32 -0.07
C TYR A 552 26.30 14.26 -1.57
N SER A 553 27.07 13.25 -1.97
CA SER A 553 27.58 13.08 -3.35
C SER A 553 27.22 11.74 -3.98
N GLY A 554 26.20 11.03 -3.47
CA GLY A 554 25.68 9.80 -4.11
C GLY A 554 26.29 8.48 -3.64
N GLY A 555 27.15 8.50 -2.61
CA GLY A 555 27.70 7.29 -1.99
C GLY A 555 27.99 7.51 -0.52
N ASP A 556 26.99 7.23 0.32
CA ASP A 556 26.96 7.07 1.78
C ASP A 556 27.75 7.98 2.73
N LYS A 557 28.60 8.89 2.29
CA LYS A 557 29.64 9.41 3.18
C LYS A 557 29.13 10.43 4.20
N TYR A 558 28.55 11.58 3.80
CA TYR A 558 28.26 12.68 4.73
C TYR A 558 26.92 13.38 4.47
N ASP A 559 26.27 13.90 5.51
CA ASP A 559 25.01 14.65 5.40
C ASP A 559 25.25 16.16 5.28
N ILE A 560 25.86 16.77 6.29
CA ILE A 560 26.11 18.21 6.36
C ILE A 560 27.62 18.45 6.38
N CYS A 561 28.08 19.49 5.69
CA CYS A 561 29.42 20.03 5.89
C CYS A 561 29.40 21.50 6.28
N SER A 562 30.35 21.87 7.14
CA SER A 562 30.74 23.27 7.32
C SER A 562 32.14 23.47 6.76
N GLU A 563 32.28 24.45 5.88
CA GLU A 563 33.54 24.81 5.24
C GLU A 563 34.02 26.17 5.71
N TYR A 564 35.28 26.24 6.13
CA TYR A 564 36.00 27.46 6.43
C TYR A 564 37.23 27.58 5.52
N LYS A 565 37.33 28.67 4.76
CA LYS A 565 38.42 28.98 3.82
C LYS A 565 39.02 30.33 4.17
N PHE A 566 40.15 30.34 4.86
CA PHE A 566 40.88 31.56 5.19
C PHE A 566 42.11 31.70 4.30
N ASP A 567 42.14 32.78 3.53
CA ASP A 567 43.31 33.24 2.78
C ASP A 567 43.66 34.64 3.32
N GLY A 568 44.65 34.72 4.20
CA GLY A 568 44.98 35.98 4.88
C GLY A 568 46.26 35.95 5.68
N HIS A 569 46.53 37.02 6.43
CA HIS A 569 47.72 37.12 7.28
C HIS A 569 47.37 36.78 8.74
N ILE A 570 48.21 36.02 9.42
CA ILE A 570 48.18 35.88 10.89
C ILE A 570 48.85 37.13 11.48
N GLY A 571 48.13 37.85 12.34
CA GLY A 571 48.67 39.02 13.05
C GLY A 571 49.58 38.60 14.20
N SER A 572 50.80 39.14 14.22
CA SER A 572 51.81 39.03 15.29
C SER A 572 51.94 37.63 15.90
N ILE A 573 52.74 36.77 15.26
CA ILE A 573 53.33 35.64 15.98
C ILE A 573 54.43 36.21 16.85
N TYR A 574 54.15 36.35 18.14
CA TYR A 574 55.16 36.67 19.13
C TYR A 574 55.94 35.38 19.41
N SER A 575 57.19 35.34 18.95
CA SER A 575 58.12 34.26 19.29
C SER A 575 59.06 34.77 20.37
N GLY A 576 58.86 34.23 21.58
CA GLY A 576 59.71 34.47 22.74
C GLY A 576 60.63 33.27 22.95
N ASN A 577 61.95 33.41 22.81
CA ASN A 577 62.86 32.37 23.26
C ASN A 577 63.15 32.56 24.76
N GLU A 578 62.66 31.67 25.61
CA GLU A 578 63.06 31.62 27.03
C GLU A 578 64.19 30.59 27.16
N VAL A 579 65.44 31.06 27.30
CA VAL A 579 66.59 30.18 27.52
C VAL A 579 66.73 29.90 29.01
N ARG A 580 66.10 28.81 29.50
CA ARG A 580 66.42 28.30 30.84
C ARG A 580 67.67 27.42 30.76
N ALA A 581 68.83 28.04 30.91
CA ALA A 581 70.08 27.32 31.05
C ALA A 581 70.12 26.58 32.41
N ALA A 582 69.73 25.30 32.42
CA ALA A 582 70.06 24.39 33.52
C ALA A 582 71.52 23.93 33.38
N GLY A 583 72.46 24.85 33.61
CA GLY A 583 73.90 24.57 33.55
C GLY A 583 74.73 25.85 33.56
N TYR A 584 75.34 26.16 34.71
CA TYR A 584 76.05 27.41 35.02
C TYR A 584 76.99 27.93 33.91
N ARG A 585 76.64 29.09 33.33
CA ARG A 585 77.60 30.10 32.90
C ARG A 585 76.97 31.48 33.07
N TYR A 586 77.28 32.14 34.17
CA TYR A 586 76.79 33.48 34.50
C TYR A 586 77.33 34.48 33.47
N ILE A 587 76.45 35.17 32.75
CA ILE A 587 76.75 36.50 32.22
C ILE A 587 76.17 37.46 33.25
N TYR A 588 77.03 37.98 34.10
CA TYR A 588 76.68 39.07 34.99
C TYR A 588 76.72 40.37 34.19
N ASP A 589 75.72 41.23 34.37
CA ASP A 589 75.93 42.66 34.14
C ASP A 589 76.91 43.21 35.20
N GLU A 590 77.28 44.48 35.07
CA GLU A 590 78.21 45.15 35.97
C GLU A 590 77.77 45.14 37.46
N HIS A 591 76.52 44.71 37.73
CA HIS A 591 75.86 44.74 39.03
C HIS A 591 75.40 43.36 39.55
N GLY A 592 75.68 42.27 38.83
CA GLY A 592 75.46 40.90 39.31
C GLY A 592 74.04 40.34 39.12
N HIS A 593 73.22 40.92 38.24
CA HIS A 593 71.89 40.37 37.91
C HIS A 593 71.97 39.27 36.83
N ILE A 594 71.08 38.27 36.92
CA ILE A 594 70.89 37.25 35.86
C ILE A 594 70.06 37.90 34.74
N GLU A 595 70.66 38.21 33.59
CA GLU A 595 69.90 38.50 32.38
C GLU A 595 69.31 37.19 31.84
N ASN A 596 68.00 37.03 31.89
CA ASN A 596 67.28 36.01 31.12
C ASN A 596 66.99 36.66 29.76
N PRO A 597 67.72 36.34 28.67
CA PRO A 597 67.50 37.02 27.40
C PRO A 597 66.19 36.51 26.80
N GLN A 598 65.09 37.16 27.16
CA GLN A 598 63.83 37.01 26.44
C GLN A 598 64.02 37.71 25.09
N ILE A 599 64.07 36.92 24.02
CA ILE A 599 64.14 37.45 22.66
C ILE A 599 62.74 37.45 22.10
N ASP A 600 62.19 38.64 21.92
CA ASP A 600 60.88 38.87 21.36
C ASP A 600 61.03 39.18 19.89
N ALA A 601 60.52 38.31 19.03
CA ALA A 601 60.46 38.53 17.60
C ALA A 601 59.01 38.39 17.14
N ASP A 602 58.49 39.48 16.57
CA ASP A 602 57.22 39.49 15.88
C ASP A 602 57.41 38.99 14.44
N GLY A 603 56.52 38.09 14.00
CA GLY A 603 56.47 37.63 12.62
C GLY A 603 55.07 37.65 12.05
N TYR A 604 54.95 37.87 10.74
CA TYR A 604 53.70 37.72 10.00
C TYR A 604 53.81 36.52 9.06
N TYR A 605 52.79 35.68 9.06
CA TYR A 605 52.72 34.53 8.16
C TYR A 605 51.48 34.69 7.28
N SER A 606 51.63 34.45 5.99
CA SER A 606 50.46 34.27 5.12
C SER A 606 49.96 32.85 5.33
N LEU A 607 48.70 32.72 5.68
CA LEU A 607 48.06 31.44 5.98
C LEU A 607 46.97 31.17 4.95
N HIS A 608 47.05 30.01 4.34
CA HIS A 608 46.00 29.42 3.51
C HIS A 608 45.45 28.23 4.29
N LEU A 609 44.29 28.41 4.91
CA LEU A 609 43.63 27.41 5.72
C LEU A 609 42.31 27.03 5.06
N TYR A 610 42.14 25.75 4.79
CA TYR A 610 40.86 25.17 4.45
C TYR A 610 40.51 24.13 5.50
N PHE A 611 39.31 24.22 6.04
CA PHE A 611 38.74 23.23 6.92
C PHE A 611 37.37 22.82 6.40
N LYS A 612 37.10 21.52 6.43
CA LYS A 612 35.81 20.92 6.14
C LYS A 612 35.44 19.97 7.28
N ALA A 613 34.52 20.39 8.15
CA ALA A 613 33.86 19.48 9.08
C ALA A 613 32.72 18.79 8.35
N VAL A 614 32.52 17.52 8.69
CA VAL A 614 31.37 16.73 8.24
C VAL A 614 30.57 16.22 9.43
N TYR A 615 29.26 16.17 9.24
CA TYR A 615 28.30 15.73 10.24
C TYR A 615 27.39 14.67 9.63
N ASN A 616 27.10 13.63 10.41
CA ASN A 616 26.24 12.52 10.03
C ASN A 616 24.97 12.53 10.88
N ALA A 617 23.81 12.29 10.25
CA ALA A 617 22.54 12.19 10.93
C ALA A 617 22.46 10.88 11.72
N VAL A 618 22.10 10.99 13.00
CA VAL A 618 21.89 9.87 13.91
C VAL A 618 20.50 10.00 14.51
N ILE A 619 19.76 8.88 14.56
CA ILE A 619 18.41 8.83 15.11
C ILE A 619 18.48 8.16 16.48
N ASN A 620 18.05 8.88 17.51
CA ASN A 620 17.90 8.35 18.87
C ASN A 620 16.50 8.70 19.38
N ASP A 621 15.66 7.69 19.63
CA ASP A 621 14.28 7.86 20.12
C ASP A 621 13.48 8.94 19.37
N GLY A 622 13.68 9.02 18.05
CA GLY A 622 13.10 10.01 17.11
C GLY A 622 13.49 11.45 17.39
N VAL A 623 14.65 11.66 17.97
CA VAL A 623 15.40 12.89 17.80
C VAL A 623 16.45 12.63 16.72
N ILE A 624 16.55 13.54 15.74
CA ILE A 624 17.60 13.51 14.73
C ILE A 624 18.70 14.48 15.18
N SER A 625 19.85 13.91 15.49
CA SER A 625 21.06 14.64 15.88
C SER A 625 22.09 14.59 14.77
N PHE A 626 22.89 15.64 14.61
CA PHE A 626 23.96 15.69 13.62
C PHE A 626 25.30 15.58 14.34
N VAL A 627 25.93 14.41 14.24
CA VAL A 627 27.15 14.08 14.98
C VAL A 627 28.37 14.38 14.13
N TYR A 628 29.26 15.20 14.67
CA TYR A 628 30.55 15.52 14.05
C TYR A 628 31.39 14.25 13.84
N SER A 629 31.92 14.08 12.64
CA SER A 629 32.73 12.91 12.27
C SER A 629 34.19 13.34 12.00
N PRO A 630 35.09 13.22 13.01
CA PRO A 630 36.45 13.74 12.93
C PRO A 630 37.31 13.01 11.88
N ASP A 631 37.17 11.68 11.77
CA ASP A 631 37.94 10.84 10.84
C ASP A 631 37.64 11.14 9.37
N GLU A 632 36.48 11.73 9.12
CA GLU A 632 35.94 12.02 7.80
C GLU A 632 36.09 13.50 7.41
N SER A 633 36.42 14.34 8.40
CA SER A 633 36.68 15.76 8.23
C SER A 633 38.08 15.97 7.67
N SER A 634 38.24 16.98 6.82
CA SER A 634 39.52 17.30 6.20
C SER A 634 39.94 18.72 6.49
N TYR A 635 41.25 18.93 6.49
CA TYR A 635 41.84 20.25 6.55
C TYR A 635 43.07 20.28 5.66
N SER A 636 43.36 21.43 5.10
CA SER A 636 44.65 21.72 4.49
C SER A 636 45.16 23.05 5.01
N LEU A 637 46.44 23.08 5.33
CA LEU A 637 47.12 24.28 5.81
C LEU A 637 48.41 24.49 5.02
N THR A 638 48.51 25.65 4.39
CA THR A 638 49.76 26.12 3.78
C THR A 638 50.13 27.45 4.42
N MET A 639 51.40 27.63 4.76
CA MET A 639 51.88 28.84 5.42
C MET A 639 53.06 29.43 4.66
N ASP A 640 52.93 30.60 4.03
CA ASP A 640 54.02 31.24 3.30
C ASP A 640 54.81 32.21 4.19
N ASN A 641 56.13 32.19 4.05
CA ASN A 641 57.05 32.89 4.95
C ASN A 641 57.24 34.36 4.55
N ASN A 642 56.84 35.28 5.42
CA ASN A 642 57.27 36.68 5.40
C ASN A 642 57.57 37.15 6.83
N VAL A 643 58.63 36.59 7.43
CA VAL A 643 59.04 36.97 8.80
C VAL A 643 59.69 38.36 8.77
N CYS A 644 59.02 39.35 9.34
CA CYS A 644 59.57 40.70 9.57
C CYS A 644 59.92 40.86 11.06
N VAL A 645 61.14 40.50 11.47
CA VAL A 645 61.58 40.67 12.86
C VAL A 645 61.85 42.14 13.14
N SER A 646 61.11 42.73 14.09
CA SER A 646 61.40 44.06 14.65
C SER A 646 61.89 43.90 16.09
N GLY A 647 63.02 44.53 16.45
CA GLY A 647 63.44 44.69 17.85
C GLY A 647 64.64 43.89 18.36
N CYS A 648 65.41 43.19 17.52
CA CYS A 648 66.50 42.32 17.99
C CYS A 648 67.91 42.88 17.70
N ASP A 649 68.50 43.61 18.65
CA ASP A 649 69.89 44.11 18.54
C ASP A 649 70.96 43.07 18.94
N LYS A 650 70.59 41.99 19.64
CA LYS A 650 71.55 41.04 20.26
C LYS A 650 71.69 39.67 19.53
N ILE A 651 70.85 39.34 18.54
CA ILE A 651 70.94 38.09 17.74
C ILE A 651 70.77 38.40 16.25
N LYS A 652 71.58 37.74 15.39
CA LYS A 652 71.46 37.88 13.92
C LYS A 652 70.07 37.43 13.46
N LEU A 653 69.34 38.30 12.75
CA LEU A 653 68.06 38.03 12.06
C LEU A 653 68.01 36.68 11.34
N SER A 654 69.13 36.23 10.75
CA SER A 654 69.24 34.94 10.07
C SER A 654 68.98 33.73 10.97
N THR A 655 69.21 33.85 12.28
CA THR A 655 68.99 32.77 13.26
C THR A 655 67.51 32.58 13.54
N VAL A 656 66.76 33.69 13.67
CA VAL A 656 65.30 33.68 13.86
C VAL A 656 64.59 33.16 12.60
N ASP A 657 65.03 33.61 11.42
CA ASP A 657 64.50 33.12 10.13
C ASP A 657 64.77 31.61 9.94
N ASN A 658 65.95 31.10 10.31
CA ASN A 658 66.24 29.67 10.26
C ASN A 658 65.40 28.85 11.24
N ILE A 659 65.21 29.31 12.48
CA ILE A 659 64.38 28.66 13.49
C ILE A 659 62.91 28.62 13.01
N SER A 660 62.37 29.72 12.49
CA SER A 660 61.00 29.75 11.95
C SER A 660 60.80 28.78 10.77
N LYS A 661 61.82 28.60 9.92
CA LYS A 661 61.80 27.64 8.81
C LYS A 661 61.86 26.19 9.29
N GLU A 662 62.69 25.91 10.29
CA GLU A 662 62.89 24.58 10.87
C GLU A 662 61.62 24.07 11.58
N TYR A 663 60.96 24.93 12.37
CA TYR A 663 59.76 24.58 13.12
C TYR A 663 58.44 24.80 12.37
N ARG A 664 58.48 25.23 11.10
CA ARG A 664 57.29 25.51 10.27
C ARG A 664 56.26 24.39 10.32
N GLN A 665 56.70 23.14 10.14
CA GLN A 665 55.79 21.99 10.14
C GLN A 665 55.18 21.72 11.52
N GLU A 666 55.95 21.89 12.59
CA GLU A 666 55.46 21.67 13.96
C GLU A 666 54.52 22.79 14.41
N ILE A 667 54.83 24.05 14.06
CA ILE A 667 53.94 25.21 14.20
C ILE A 667 52.63 24.96 13.46
N CYS A 668 52.68 24.54 12.18
CA CYS A 668 51.50 24.17 11.43
C CYS A 668 50.69 23.06 12.11
N ASN A 669 51.34 22.00 12.60
CA ASN A 669 50.66 20.91 13.31
C ASN A 669 49.98 21.40 14.60
N LYS A 670 50.65 22.25 15.40
CA LYS A 670 50.09 22.83 16.64
C LYS A 670 48.93 23.78 16.36
N ILE A 671 49.03 24.59 15.31
CA ILE A 671 47.95 25.46 14.83
C ILE A 671 46.74 24.61 14.41
N VAL A 672 46.97 23.58 13.61
CA VAL A 672 45.93 22.63 13.19
C VAL A 672 45.28 21.94 14.38
N ASP A 673 46.06 21.41 15.33
CA ASP A 673 45.53 20.70 16.49
C ASP A 673 44.67 21.63 17.36
N LYS A 674 45.05 22.91 17.47
CA LYS A 674 44.25 23.91 18.18
C LYS A 674 42.98 24.27 17.43
N ILE A 675 43.05 24.56 16.14
CA ILE A 675 41.89 24.88 15.29
C ILE A 675 40.90 23.69 15.22
N LYS A 676 41.41 22.46 15.12
CA LYS A 676 40.60 21.23 15.17
C LYS A 676 39.79 21.14 16.48
N VAL A 677 40.37 21.58 17.59
CA VAL A 677 39.77 21.46 18.93
C VAL A 677 38.83 22.64 19.24
N SER A 678 39.13 23.86 18.78
CA SER A 678 38.36 25.06 19.17
C SER A 678 37.37 25.58 18.11
N SER A 679 37.58 25.36 16.80
CA SER A 679 36.96 26.24 15.80
C SER A 679 35.94 25.63 14.84
N VAL A 680 35.62 24.33 14.90
CA VAL A 680 34.78 23.73 13.84
C VAL A 680 33.73 22.70 14.28
N ASN A 681 33.45 22.61 15.57
CA ASN A 681 32.30 21.88 16.08
C ASN A 681 31.13 22.85 16.28
N ILE A 682 30.45 23.23 15.19
CA ILE A 682 29.20 23.98 15.31
C ILE A 682 28.19 23.07 15.97
N LYS A 683 27.68 23.49 17.13
CA LYS A 683 26.58 22.78 17.77
C LYS A 683 25.32 22.96 16.92
N LEU A 684 25.00 21.93 16.13
CA LEU A 684 23.74 21.85 15.40
C LEU A 684 22.63 21.49 16.39
N SER A 685 21.53 22.24 16.35
CA SER A 685 20.36 21.93 17.17
C SER A 685 19.75 20.61 16.70
N ASP A 686 19.37 19.77 17.66
CA ASP A 686 18.65 18.54 17.38
C ASP A 686 17.28 18.83 16.77
N ILE A 687 16.82 17.95 15.88
CA ILE A 687 15.44 17.99 15.39
C ILE A 687 14.60 17.06 16.25
N ASN A 688 13.71 17.63 17.05
CA ASN A 688 12.65 16.86 17.67
C ASN A 688 11.65 16.43 16.59
N THR A 689 11.53 15.13 16.34
CA THR A 689 10.50 14.65 15.41
C THR A 689 9.13 14.54 16.06
N PHE A 690 8.90 15.01 17.30
CA PHE A 690 7.58 14.99 17.95
C PHE A 690 6.48 15.63 17.10
N SER A 691 6.69 16.85 16.58
CA SER A 691 5.73 17.47 15.63
C SER A 691 5.59 16.69 14.32
N LEU A 692 6.66 16.01 13.92
CA LEU A 692 6.73 15.23 12.68
C LEU A 692 6.09 13.83 12.84
N ARG A 693 6.07 13.29 14.06
CA ARG A 693 5.49 12.01 14.47
C ARG A 693 3.99 12.04 14.47
N ASN A 694 3.42 13.21 14.72
CA ASN A 694 1.99 13.41 14.88
C ASN A 694 1.38 14.22 13.72
N LEU A 695 2.13 14.46 12.64
CA LEU A 695 1.57 14.97 11.40
C LEU A 695 0.78 13.81 10.74
N LEU A 696 -0.55 13.86 10.83
CA LEU A 696 -1.51 13.09 10.03
C LEU A 696 -1.77 11.63 10.38
N PHE A 697 -1.53 11.21 11.61
CA PHE A 697 -1.85 9.85 12.00
C PHE A 697 -3.00 9.86 13.01
N PRO A 698 -4.22 9.46 12.59
CA PRO A 698 -5.35 9.37 13.51
C PRO A 698 -5.17 8.23 14.49
N ALA A 699 -5.85 8.31 15.65
CA ALA A 699 -6.02 7.23 16.61
C ALA A 699 -4.69 6.65 17.15
N ASP A 700 -3.95 7.48 17.89
CA ASP A 700 -2.69 7.18 18.58
C ASP A 700 -1.52 6.74 17.67
N ASN A 701 -1.76 6.36 16.41
CA ASN A 701 -0.74 5.97 15.44
C ASN A 701 0.35 7.06 15.31
N TYR A 702 1.62 6.65 15.12
CA TYR A 702 2.74 7.60 15.01
C TYR A 702 3.73 7.20 13.92
N PHE A 703 4.37 8.20 13.31
CA PHE A 703 5.46 7.96 12.37
C PHE A 703 6.73 7.53 13.12
N ARG A 704 7.08 6.26 12.99
CA ARG A 704 8.33 5.72 13.52
C ARG A 704 9.46 6.00 12.53
N VAL A 705 10.24 7.03 12.84
CA VAL A 705 11.48 7.36 12.13
C VAL A 705 12.45 6.17 12.16
N GLN A 706 12.89 5.73 10.99
CA GLN A 706 13.84 4.63 10.82
C GLN A 706 15.08 5.06 10.03
N TYR A 707 14.98 6.12 9.24
CA TYR A 707 16.05 6.60 8.37
C TYR A 707 16.03 8.12 8.24
N ALA A 708 17.21 8.74 8.21
CA ALA A 708 17.36 10.18 8.04
C ALA A 708 18.67 10.49 7.30
N ARG A 709 18.64 11.35 6.29
CA ARG A 709 19.82 11.87 5.56
C ARG A 709 19.57 13.27 5.01
N VAL A 710 20.62 13.98 4.65
CA VAL A 710 20.54 15.31 4.00
C VAL A 710 21.18 15.27 2.60
N PRO A 711 20.58 14.55 1.62
CA PRO A 711 21.10 14.51 0.25
C PRO A 711 21.13 15.89 -0.42
N GLY A 712 20.19 16.75 -0.05
CA GLY A 712 20.08 18.13 -0.51
C GLY A 712 19.15 18.83 0.48
N ASP A 713 17.88 18.45 0.43
CA ASP A 713 16.91 18.61 1.51
C ASP A 713 17.04 17.47 2.53
N LEU A 714 16.53 17.66 3.76
CA LEU A 714 16.48 16.59 4.77
C LEU A 714 15.40 15.58 4.36
N LEU A 715 15.79 14.34 4.16
CA LEU A 715 14.91 13.20 3.95
C LEU A 715 14.81 12.39 5.23
N VAL A 716 13.59 12.20 5.74
CA VAL A 716 13.29 11.31 6.87
C VAL A 716 12.31 10.25 6.38
N MET A 717 12.62 8.98 6.59
CA MET A 717 11.74 7.87 6.23
C MET A 717 11.44 6.98 7.43
N GLY A 718 10.31 6.32 7.35
CA GLY A 718 9.82 5.49 8.45
C GLY A 718 8.61 4.65 8.08
N LYS A 719 8.11 3.98 9.10
CA LYS A 719 6.86 3.23 9.06
C LYS A 719 5.87 3.86 10.02
N LEU A 720 4.61 3.74 9.67
CA LEU A 720 3.52 4.02 10.59
C LEU A 720 3.49 2.92 11.66
N GLY A 721 3.63 3.31 12.93
CA GLY A 721 3.40 2.44 14.07
C GLY A 721 1.96 2.60 14.56
N ALA A 722 1.36 1.48 15.01
CA ALA A 722 0.21 1.56 15.90
C ALA A 722 0.59 2.39 17.14
N GLY A 723 -0.36 3.13 17.70
CA GLY A 723 -0.09 4.06 18.79
C GLY A 723 0.50 3.49 20.06
N SER A 724 0.49 4.26 21.14
CA SER A 724 0.97 3.91 22.50
C SER A 724 0.47 2.55 23.04
N GLU A 725 -0.45 1.91 22.33
CA GLU A 725 -0.96 0.55 22.47
C GLU A 725 -0.14 -0.41 21.59
N SER A 726 0.96 -0.94 22.15
CA SER A 726 2.05 -1.71 21.52
C SER A 726 1.74 -2.89 20.57
N PHE A 727 0.49 -3.15 20.14
CA PHE A 727 0.09 -4.30 19.31
C PHE A 727 -1.24 -4.12 18.56
N ALA A 728 -1.46 -4.90 17.48
CA ALA A 728 -2.71 -4.97 16.72
C ALA A 728 -3.21 -6.41 16.58
N VAL A 729 -4.52 -6.65 16.39
CA VAL A 729 -5.04 -7.99 16.07
C VAL A 729 -4.62 -8.39 14.65
N THR A 730 -4.17 -9.63 14.48
CA THR A 730 -3.73 -10.17 13.19
C THR A 730 -4.51 -11.44 12.85
N PRO A 731 -5.11 -11.53 11.64
CA PRO A 731 -5.28 -10.45 10.68
C PRO A 731 -6.33 -9.41 11.14
N THR A 732 -6.29 -8.21 10.57
CA THR A 732 -7.28 -7.14 10.85
C THR A 732 -8.66 -7.49 10.28
N GLU A 733 -8.72 -8.20 9.15
CA GLU A 733 -9.94 -8.74 8.57
C GLU A 733 -9.71 -10.18 8.10
N THR A 734 -10.74 -11.03 8.15
CA THR A 734 -10.64 -12.41 7.64
C THR A 734 -12.01 -12.99 7.30
N THR A 735 -12.04 -13.96 6.38
CA THR A 735 -13.23 -14.75 6.05
C THR A 735 -13.10 -16.15 6.62
N ILE A 736 -14.12 -16.61 7.36
CA ILE A 736 -14.11 -17.87 8.09
C ILE A 736 -15.34 -18.69 7.69
N VAL A 737 -15.17 -19.99 7.43
CA VAL A 737 -16.31 -20.86 7.11
C VAL A 737 -17.04 -21.23 8.40
N ALA A 738 -18.37 -21.25 8.37
CA ALA A 738 -19.20 -21.66 9.50
C ALA A 738 -18.78 -23.05 10.06
N GLY A 739 -18.81 -23.20 11.39
CA GLY A 739 -18.39 -24.39 12.11
C GLY A 739 -16.87 -24.64 12.18
N SER A 740 -16.06 -23.83 11.50
CA SER A 740 -14.60 -23.93 11.55
C SER A 740 -14.01 -23.18 12.75
N VAL A 741 -12.71 -23.40 12.98
CA VAL A 741 -11.94 -22.79 14.07
C VAL A 741 -10.84 -21.93 13.46
N TYR A 742 -10.64 -20.74 14.03
CA TYR A 742 -9.63 -19.78 13.60
C TYR A 742 -8.85 -19.22 14.79
N GLN A 743 -7.55 -18.96 14.61
CA GLN A 743 -6.67 -18.45 15.66
C GLN A 743 -6.34 -16.98 15.39
N PHE A 744 -6.86 -16.07 16.24
CA PHE A 744 -6.43 -14.67 16.23
C PHE A 744 -5.16 -14.49 17.06
N THR A 745 -4.28 -13.60 16.62
CA THR A 745 -3.03 -13.28 17.32
C THR A 745 -2.84 -11.77 17.42
N THR A 746 -1.83 -11.31 18.15
CA THR A 746 -1.44 -9.91 18.15
C THR A 746 -0.07 -9.71 17.50
N THR A 747 0.12 -8.60 16.80
CA THR A 747 1.41 -8.20 16.22
C THR A 747 1.85 -6.84 16.77
N PRO A 748 3.02 -6.73 17.44
CA PRO A 748 3.81 -7.83 17.98
C PRO A 748 3.02 -8.70 18.97
N GLU A 749 3.53 -9.89 19.28
CA GLU A 749 2.91 -10.80 20.24
C GLU A 749 2.93 -10.18 21.64
N VAL A 750 1.78 -10.19 22.31
CA VAL A 750 1.61 -9.58 23.63
C VAL A 750 0.94 -10.56 24.58
N SER A 751 1.60 -10.80 25.72
CA SER A 751 1.07 -11.65 26.78
C SER A 751 -0.01 -10.95 27.63
N GLY A 752 -0.96 -11.74 28.15
CA GLY A 752 -2.02 -11.26 29.06
C GLY A 752 -3.17 -10.51 28.36
N VAL A 753 -3.34 -10.70 27.06
CA VAL A 753 -4.44 -10.13 26.27
C VAL A 753 -5.74 -10.88 26.56
N LYS A 754 -6.83 -10.13 26.72
CA LYS A 754 -8.17 -10.68 26.90
C LYS A 754 -8.98 -10.55 25.61
N TRP A 755 -9.51 -11.67 25.13
CA TRP A 755 -10.25 -11.75 23.87
C TRP A 755 -11.76 -11.75 24.08
N ARG A 756 -12.49 -11.06 23.19
CA ARG A 756 -13.95 -10.99 23.18
C ARG A 756 -14.48 -10.86 21.75
N ILE A 757 -15.75 -11.22 21.56
CA ILE A 757 -16.48 -11.00 20.31
C ILE A 757 -17.75 -10.18 20.57
N SER A 758 -18.17 -9.43 19.56
CA SER A 758 -19.44 -8.70 19.54
C SER A 758 -20.04 -8.69 18.15
N ASP A 759 -21.37 -8.53 18.08
CA ASP A 759 -22.08 -8.38 16.81
C ASP A 759 -21.69 -7.04 16.14
N SER A 760 -21.48 -7.09 14.83
CA SER A 760 -21.35 -5.90 14.00
C SER A 760 -22.70 -5.21 13.74
N GLU A 761 -23.80 -5.95 13.79
CA GLU A 761 -25.15 -5.48 13.48
C GLU A 761 -25.90 -5.17 14.79
N LYS A 762 -25.71 -3.96 15.33
CA LYS A 762 -26.39 -3.54 16.57
C LYS A 762 -27.91 -3.71 16.45
N GLY A 763 -28.50 -4.53 17.33
CA GLY A 763 -29.96 -4.66 17.46
C GLY A 763 -30.50 -6.09 17.61
N ASN A 764 -29.68 -7.12 17.41
CA ASN A 764 -30.12 -8.52 17.55
C ASN A 764 -29.40 -9.24 18.70
N THR A 765 -29.93 -9.14 19.92
CA THR A 765 -29.24 -9.59 21.14
C THR A 765 -29.23 -11.11 21.37
N ASN A 766 -29.82 -11.91 20.46
CA ASN A 766 -29.99 -13.36 20.61
C ASN A 766 -29.38 -14.18 19.45
N VAL A 767 -28.40 -13.64 18.73
CA VAL A 767 -27.76 -14.32 17.59
C VAL A 767 -26.52 -15.08 18.04
N ASP A 768 -26.37 -16.32 17.57
CA ASP A 768 -25.17 -17.12 17.77
C ASP A 768 -24.01 -16.55 16.94
N LEU A 769 -23.03 -15.95 17.62
CA LEU A 769 -21.80 -15.41 17.04
C LEU A 769 -20.64 -16.40 17.13
N GLY A 770 -20.87 -17.63 17.59
CA GLY A 770 -19.81 -18.56 17.96
C GLY A 770 -19.18 -18.24 19.31
N HIS A 771 -17.95 -18.71 19.51
CA HIS A 771 -17.24 -18.57 20.79
C HIS A 771 -15.77 -18.24 20.56
N ILE A 772 -15.23 -17.27 21.33
CA ILE A 772 -13.79 -17.02 21.39
C ILE A 772 -13.26 -17.37 22.78
N ASP A 773 -12.16 -18.12 22.82
CA ASP A 773 -11.44 -18.37 24.05
C ASP A 773 -10.77 -17.09 24.52
N ALA A 774 -11.13 -16.64 25.74
CA ALA A 774 -10.75 -15.34 26.26
C ALA A 774 -9.25 -15.18 26.53
N ALA A 775 -8.48 -16.27 26.64
CA ALA A 775 -7.06 -16.25 26.96
C ALA A 775 -6.17 -16.46 25.72
N THR A 776 -6.64 -17.26 24.77
CA THR A 776 -5.84 -17.69 23.61
C THR A 776 -6.21 -16.98 22.33
N GLY A 777 -7.41 -16.40 22.20
CA GLY A 777 -7.88 -15.80 20.95
C GLY A 777 -8.36 -16.83 19.91
N LYS A 778 -8.52 -18.09 20.33
CA LYS A 778 -9.05 -19.16 19.47
C LYS A 778 -10.56 -19.00 19.31
N TYR A 779 -10.99 -18.67 18.10
CA TYR A 779 -12.39 -18.46 17.72
C TYR A 779 -12.97 -19.73 17.08
N THR A 780 -14.18 -20.10 17.48
CA THR A 780 -14.99 -21.18 16.90
C THR A 780 -16.23 -20.56 16.29
N ALA A 781 -16.35 -20.64 14.97
CA ALA A 781 -17.45 -20.05 14.23
C ALA A 781 -18.78 -20.76 14.50
N PRO A 782 -19.91 -20.05 14.46
CA PRO A 782 -21.25 -20.63 14.60
C PRO A 782 -21.55 -21.64 13.46
N GLN A 783 -22.55 -22.49 13.66
CA GLN A 783 -22.95 -23.48 12.65
C GLN A 783 -23.60 -22.84 11.43
N ALA A 784 -23.46 -23.46 10.24
CA ALA A 784 -23.96 -22.87 8.98
C ALA A 784 -25.46 -22.53 9.01
N ALA A 785 -26.27 -23.31 9.73
CA ALA A 785 -27.71 -23.08 9.87
C ALA A 785 -28.06 -21.82 10.71
N THR A 786 -27.15 -21.31 11.53
CA THR A 786 -27.36 -20.09 12.34
C THR A 786 -26.79 -18.83 11.67
N VAL A 787 -26.04 -18.99 10.58
CA VAL A 787 -25.55 -17.87 9.75
C VAL A 787 -26.68 -17.40 8.84
N THR A 788 -27.39 -16.34 9.27
CA THR A 788 -28.49 -15.76 8.49
C THR A 788 -27.96 -15.02 7.26
N GLU A 789 -28.67 -15.09 6.14
CA GLU A 789 -28.34 -14.40 4.88
C GLU A 789 -26.96 -14.80 4.29
N GLY A 790 -26.45 -15.98 4.67
CA GLY A 790 -25.22 -16.54 4.14
C GLY A 790 -23.92 -15.93 4.69
N VAL A 791 -23.97 -14.73 5.29
CA VAL A 791 -22.80 -14.05 5.87
C VAL A 791 -23.14 -13.37 7.20
N ARG A 792 -22.28 -13.54 8.20
CA ARG A 792 -22.29 -12.82 9.47
C ARG A 792 -20.96 -12.15 9.71
N HIS A 793 -20.96 -10.86 10.02
CA HIS A 793 -19.75 -10.19 10.48
C HIS A 793 -19.68 -10.24 12.01
N VAL A 794 -18.48 -10.49 12.54
CA VAL A 794 -18.19 -10.60 13.97
C VAL A 794 -17.01 -9.71 14.27
N VAL A 795 -17.17 -8.77 15.21
CA VAL A 795 -16.08 -7.91 15.67
C VAL A 795 -15.31 -8.66 16.76
N VAL A 796 -14.04 -8.92 16.52
CA VAL A 796 -13.12 -9.51 17.49
C VAL A 796 -12.38 -8.37 18.19
N CYS A 797 -12.30 -8.43 19.51
CA CYS A 797 -11.62 -7.44 20.33
C CYS A 797 -10.53 -8.11 21.18
N ALA A 798 -9.33 -7.54 21.16
CA ALA A 798 -8.25 -7.85 22.07
C ALA A 798 -8.03 -6.67 23.02
N GLU A 799 -8.07 -6.95 24.32
CA GLU A 799 -8.05 -5.97 25.41
C GLU A 799 -6.83 -6.20 26.31
N LYS A 800 -6.06 -5.14 26.61
CA LYS A 800 -4.95 -5.17 27.58
C LYS A 800 -4.86 -3.86 28.36
N GLY A 801 -5.27 -3.86 29.63
CA GLY A 801 -5.39 -2.60 30.38
C GLY A 801 -6.49 -1.73 29.76
N ASP A 802 -6.19 -0.47 29.45
CA ASP A 802 -7.13 0.44 28.80
C ASP A 802 -7.17 0.28 27.27
N THR A 803 -6.24 -0.51 26.73
CA THR A 803 -6.06 -0.75 25.30
C THR A 803 -7.06 -1.71 24.71
N LYS A 804 -7.67 -1.33 23.59
CA LYS A 804 -8.62 -2.14 22.83
C LYS A 804 -8.36 -2.04 21.33
N VAL A 805 -7.94 -3.15 20.75
CA VAL A 805 -7.74 -3.30 19.30
C VAL A 805 -8.74 -4.30 18.72
N TYR A 806 -9.12 -4.09 17.47
CA TYR A 806 -10.25 -4.78 16.84
C TYR A 806 -9.88 -5.42 15.51
N ALA A 807 -10.58 -6.50 15.17
CA ALA A 807 -10.58 -7.14 13.86
C ALA A 807 -12.02 -7.48 13.43
N LEU A 808 -12.22 -7.66 12.12
CA LEU A 808 -13.50 -8.08 11.55
C LEU A 808 -13.41 -9.49 10.97
N ALA A 809 -14.24 -10.40 11.48
CA ALA A 809 -14.36 -11.74 10.97
C ALA A 809 -15.68 -11.89 10.19
N SER A 810 -15.59 -12.22 8.90
CA SER A 810 -16.74 -12.52 8.04
C SER A 810 -16.98 -14.03 8.02
N VAL A 811 -17.95 -14.49 8.82
CA VAL A 811 -18.36 -15.89 8.85
C VAL A 811 -19.32 -16.18 7.71
N ILE A 812 -18.95 -17.08 6.80
CA ILE A 812 -19.78 -17.47 5.65
C ILE A 812 -20.40 -18.86 5.86
N ALA A 813 -21.67 -19.03 5.47
CA ALA A 813 -22.41 -20.27 5.65
C ALA A 813 -21.88 -21.42 4.77
N LYS A 814 -21.42 -21.10 3.55
CA LYS A 814 -20.86 -22.06 2.58
C LYS A 814 -19.45 -21.62 2.19
N GLY A 815 -18.49 -22.55 2.19
CA GLY A 815 -17.09 -22.29 1.83
C GLY A 815 -16.82 -22.07 0.34
N VAL A 816 -17.82 -22.34 -0.51
CA VAL A 816 -17.80 -22.10 -1.96
C VAL A 816 -19.01 -21.26 -2.34
N SER A 817 -18.77 -20.16 -3.05
CA SER A 817 -19.81 -19.29 -3.60
C SER A 817 -19.91 -19.51 -5.10
N VAL A 818 -21.14 -19.58 -5.63
CA VAL A 818 -21.42 -19.73 -7.06
C VAL A 818 -22.34 -18.58 -7.48
N SER A 819 -21.97 -17.90 -8.56
CA SER A 819 -22.66 -16.73 -9.11
C SER A 819 -23.02 -16.97 -10.58
N PRO A 820 -24.29 -16.77 -10.97
CA PRO A 820 -25.44 -16.49 -10.11
C PRO A 820 -25.85 -17.71 -9.28
N ALA A 821 -26.56 -17.46 -8.17
CA ALA A 821 -27.13 -18.53 -7.35
C ALA A 821 -28.44 -19.09 -7.98
N TYR A 822 -29.19 -18.25 -8.70
CA TYR A 822 -30.35 -18.66 -9.50
C TYR A 822 -30.39 -17.90 -10.84
N GLN A 823 -30.72 -18.57 -11.93
CA GLN A 823 -30.86 -17.95 -13.25
C GLN A 823 -31.92 -18.63 -14.11
N VAL A 824 -32.70 -17.83 -14.85
CA VAL A 824 -33.58 -18.31 -15.93
C VAL A 824 -32.80 -18.26 -17.25
N VAL A 825 -32.77 -19.37 -18.00
CA VAL A 825 -32.05 -19.49 -19.27
C VAL A 825 -32.97 -20.10 -20.33
N GLN A 826 -33.16 -19.39 -21.44
CA GLN A 826 -33.96 -19.88 -22.57
C GLN A 826 -33.31 -21.10 -23.23
N PRO A 827 -34.08 -22.07 -23.76
CA PRO A 827 -33.52 -23.25 -24.42
C PRO A 827 -32.52 -22.88 -25.53
N GLY A 828 -31.36 -23.54 -25.55
CA GLY A 828 -30.28 -23.29 -26.50
C GLY A 828 -29.43 -22.04 -26.24
N LYS A 829 -29.76 -21.23 -25.24
CA LYS A 829 -28.95 -20.07 -24.82
C LYS A 829 -27.90 -20.45 -23.79
N GLU A 830 -26.92 -19.58 -23.63
CA GLU A 830 -25.78 -19.77 -22.73
C GLU A 830 -25.64 -18.62 -21.75
N ILE A 831 -25.01 -18.92 -20.61
CA ILE A 831 -24.65 -17.97 -19.56
C ILE A 831 -23.26 -18.33 -19.02
N LYS A 832 -22.59 -17.35 -18.43
CA LYS A 832 -21.40 -17.56 -17.61
C LYS A 832 -21.81 -17.88 -16.16
N LEU A 833 -21.17 -18.89 -15.58
CA LEU A 833 -21.20 -19.22 -14.17
C LEU A 833 -19.80 -19.01 -13.60
N ALA A 834 -19.71 -18.32 -12.47
CA ALA A 834 -18.46 -18.14 -11.74
C ALA A 834 -18.54 -18.78 -10.35
N ALA A 835 -17.44 -19.30 -9.82
CA ALA A 835 -17.36 -19.84 -8.47
C ALA A 835 -15.99 -19.58 -7.83
N ASN A 836 -15.99 -19.34 -6.54
CA ASN A 836 -14.77 -19.13 -5.74
C ASN A 836 -14.87 -19.89 -4.41
N SER A 837 -13.73 -20.37 -3.90
CA SER A 837 -13.61 -21.05 -2.60
C SER A 837 -12.75 -20.23 -1.63
N VAL A 838 -13.11 -20.23 -0.34
CA VAL A 838 -12.23 -19.74 0.74
C VAL A 838 -10.88 -20.47 0.76
N ASN A 839 -10.86 -21.74 0.39
CA ASN A 839 -9.65 -22.56 0.41
C ASN A 839 -8.79 -22.39 -0.85
N GLY A 840 -9.28 -21.67 -1.86
CA GLY A 840 -8.69 -21.65 -3.20
C GLY A 840 -8.63 -23.05 -3.83
N GLY A 841 -7.72 -23.22 -4.78
CA GLY A 841 -7.46 -24.53 -5.41
C GLY A 841 -8.41 -24.89 -6.55
N GLU A 842 -8.28 -26.12 -7.05
CA GLU A 842 -9.04 -26.58 -8.20
C GLU A 842 -10.50 -26.89 -7.84
N LEU A 843 -11.44 -26.41 -8.64
CA LEU A 843 -12.86 -26.59 -8.40
C LEU A 843 -13.44 -27.71 -9.27
N LYS A 844 -14.20 -28.59 -8.64
CA LYS A 844 -14.95 -29.65 -9.31
C LYS A 844 -16.37 -29.17 -9.59
N TRP A 845 -16.73 -29.12 -10.88
CA TRP A 845 -18.05 -28.74 -11.34
C TRP A 845 -18.85 -29.98 -11.76
N ASP A 846 -20.06 -30.14 -11.22
CA ASP A 846 -20.94 -31.26 -11.48
C ASP A 846 -22.33 -30.77 -11.91
N MET A 847 -22.78 -31.19 -13.10
CA MET A 847 -24.19 -31.09 -13.46
C MET A 847 -24.90 -32.32 -12.90
N GLY A 848 -25.89 -32.09 -12.03
CA GLY A 848 -26.73 -33.16 -11.50
C GLY A 848 -27.63 -33.78 -12.57
N ALA A 849 -28.93 -33.93 -12.27
CA ALA A 849 -29.87 -34.48 -13.23
C ALA A 849 -30.04 -33.59 -14.48
N ASN A 850 -29.40 -33.98 -15.59
CA ASN A 850 -29.36 -33.25 -16.84
C ASN A 850 -30.41 -33.76 -17.85
N LYS A 851 -31.70 -33.56 -17.53
CA LYS A 851 -32.80 -34.01 -18.40
C LYS A 851 -32.91 -33.18 -19.68
N GLN A 852 -32.44 -31.93 -19.68
CA GLN A 852 -32.49 -31.03 -20.84
C GLN A 852 -31.46 -31.41 -21.91
N GLY A 853 -30.37 -32.08 -21.54
CA GLY A 853 -29.21 -32.26 -22.41
C GLY A 853 -28.37 -30.98 -22.51
N SER A 854 -28.30 -30.23 -21.42
CA SER A 854 -27.43 -29.05 -21.25
C SER A 854 -25.96 -29.46 -21.16
N SER A 855 -25.06 -28.49 -21.35
CA SER A 855 -23.61 -28.71 -21.29
C SER A 855 -22.92 -27.64 -20.46
N LEU A 856 -21.85 -28.05 -19.78
CA LEU A 856 -20.88 -27.15 -19.14
C LEU A 856 -19.57 -27.18 -19.93
N THR A 857 -19.07 -26.01 -20.29
CA THR A 857 -17.78 -25.84 -20.96
C THR A 857 -16.86 -25.04 -20.04
N LYS A 858 -15.73 -25.62 -19.66
CA LYS A 858 -14.72 -24.95 -18.83
C LYS A 858 -14.16 -23.74 -19.59
N VAL A 859 -14.27 -22.55 -19.02
CA VAL A 859 -13.57 -21.35 -19.50
C VAL A 859 -12.26 -21.22 -18.73
N THR A 860 -12.37 -21.28 -17.39
CA THR A 860 -11.27 -21.24 -16.43
C THR A 860 -11.50 -22.23 -15.29
N ASN A 861 -10.66 -22.22 -14.24
CA ASN A 861 -10.97 -22.97 -13.01
C ASN A 861 -12.26 -22.47 -12.33
N ASN A 862 -12.40 -21.16 -12.30
CA ASN A 862 -13.43 -20.45 -11.54
C ASN A 862 -14.61 -20.07 -12.42
N GLU A 863 -14.52 -20.23 -13.74
CA GLU A 863 -15.57 -19.85 -14.69
C GLU A 863 -15.91 -20.97 -15.69
N TYR A 864 -17.21 -21.24 -15.82
CA TYR A 864 -17.76 -22.18 -16.79
C TYR A 864 -18.89 -21.53 -17.58
N THR A 865 -18.95 -21.82 -18.88
CA THR A 865 -20.10 -21.50 -19.71
C THR A 865 -21.12 -22.63 -19.60
N TYR A 866 -22.29 -22.32 -19.08
CA TYR A 866 -23.44 -23.20 -19.11
C TYR A 866 -24.26 -22.93 -20.37
N LYS A 867 -24.59 -23.98 -21.11
CA LYS A 867 -25.48 -23.92 -22.28
C LYS A 867 -26.69 -24.80 -22.07
N ALA A 868 -27.88 -24.19 -22.05
CA ALA A 868 -29.13 -24.93 -21.96
C ALA A 868 -29.31 -25.81 -23.20
N GLY A 869 -29.70 -27.07 -23.00
CA GLY A 869 -30.05 -27.97 -24.10
C GLY A 869 -31.20 -27.42 -24.97
N LYS A 870 -31.39 -28.03 -26.14
CA LYS A 870 -32.48 -27.65 -27.06
C LYS A 870 -33.84 -27.80 -26.38
N LYS A 871 -34.86 -27.10 -26.89
CA LYS A 871 -36.23 -27.14 -26.34
C LYS A 871 -36.79 -28.57 -26.31
N VAL A 872 -37.14 -29.06 -25.12
CA VAL A 872 -37.78 -30.36 -24.89
C VAL A 872 -39.17 -30.14 -24.30
N ALA A 873 -40.21 -30.16 -25.14
CA ALA A 873 -41.56 -29.78 -24.76
C ALA A 873 -42.11 -30.52 -23.52
N LYS A 874 -41.77 -31.82 -23.36
CA LYS A 874 -42.24 -32.64 -22.22
C LYS A 874 -41.69 -32.22 -20.86
N LEU A 875 -40.56 -31.50 -20.83
CA LEU A 875 -39.96 -31.04 -19.57
C LEU A 875 -40.62 -29.78 -19.02
N ASN A 876 -41.47 -29.11 -19.80
CA ASN A 876 -42.16 -27.88 -19.40
C ASN A 876 -41.15 -26.85 -18.85
N LEU A 877 -41.37 -26.31 -17.66
CA LEU A 877 -40.33 -25.59 -16.95
C LEU A 877 -39.40 -26.65 -16.37
N ASN A 878 -38.11 -26.70 -16.73
CA ASN A 878 -37.13 -27.65 -16.17
C ASN A 878 -36.21 -26.92 -15.20
N LEU A 879 -35.73 -27.57 -14.14
CA LEU A 879 -34.80 -26.97 -13.17
C LEU A 879 -33.57 -27.88 -13.13
N GLU A 880 -32.43 -27.33 -13.50
CA GLU A 880 -31.15 -28.02 -13.44
C GLU A 880 -30.30 -27.42 -12.32
N ARG A 881 -29.41 -28.25 -11.77
CA ARG A 881 -28.51 -27.87 -10.68
C ARG A 881 -27.08 -28.09 -11.12
N VAL A 882 -26.27 -27.05 -10.92
CA VAL A 882 -24.81 -27.11 -11.03
C VAL A 882 -24.24 -27.02 -9.63
N THR A 883 -23.47 -28.03 -9.22
CA THR A 883 -22.80 -28.07 -7.92
C THR A 883 -21.31 -27.86 -8.14
N VAL A 884 -20.70 -27.00 -7.33
CA VAL A 884 -19.26 -26.74 -7.36
C VAL A 884 -18.68 -27.13 -6.02
N THR A 885 -17.63 -27.95 -6.00
CA THR A 885 -16.99 -28.46 -4.79
C THR A 885 -15.49 -28.20 -4.83
N ASP A 886 -14.90 -27.78 -3.70
CA ASP A 886 -13.46 -27.62 -3.56
C ASP A 886 -12.76 -28.91 -3.10
N GLU A 887 -11.43 -28.90 -3.05
CA GLU A 887 -10.61 -30.05 -2.64
C GLU A 887 -10.81 -30.43 -1.15
N LYS A 888 -11.34 -29.52 -0.33
CA LYS A 888 -11.64 -29.75 1.10
C LYS A 888 -13.08 -30.24 1.32
N GLY A 889 -13.86 -30.38 0.26
CA GLY A 889 -15.24 -30.88 0.29
C GLY A 889 -16.30 -29.81 0.56
N ALA A 890 -15.92 -28.53 0.64
CA ALA A 890 -16.92 -27.46 0.72
C ALA A 890 -17.59 -27.29 -0.65
N SER A 891 -18.90 -27.02 -0.66
CA SER A 891 -19.68 -26.96 -1.90
C SER A 891 -20.65 -25.78 -1.95
N GLY A 892 -20.84 -25.25 -3.16
CA GLY A 892 -21.85 -24.26 -3.52
C GLY A 892 -22.68 -24.77 -4.70
N GLU A 893 -23.78 -24.10 -5.01
CA GLU A 893 -24.69 -24.52 -6.06
C GLU A 893 -25.34 -23.35 -6.81
N ALA A 894 -25.65 -23.57 -8.08
CA ALA A 894 -26.48 -22.70 -8.91
C ALA A 894 -27.72 -23.46 -9.40
N LEU A 895 -28.88 -22.81 -9.33
CA LEU A 895 -30.16 -23.33 -9.81
C LEU A 895 -30.53 -22.66 -11.14
N ILE A 896 -30.77 -23.46 -12.18
CA ILE A 896 -31.01 -22.96 -13.53
C ILE A 896 -32.41 -23.38 -14.01
N LEU A 897 -33.32 -22.41 -14.16
CA LEU A 897 -34.66 -22.64 -14.67
C LEU A 897 -34.69 -22.49 -16.20
N ILE A 898 -35.15 -23.53 -16.89
CA ILE A 898 -35.22 -23.59 -18.35
C ILE A 898 -36.70 -23.68 -18.77
N PRO A 899 -37.28 -22.60 -19.33
CA PRO A 899 -38.67 -22.61 -19.77
C PRO A 899 -38.81 -23.27 -21.16
N ASN A 900 -39.21 -24.55 -21.21
CA ASN A 900 -39.55 -25.23 -22.48
C ASN A 900 -40.99 -24.99 -22.95
N SER A 901 -41.77 -24.22 -22.20
CA SER A 901 -43.11 -23.77 -22.57
C SER A 901 -43.27 -22.29 -22.21
N THR A 902 -44.20 -21.61 -22.87
CA THR A 902 -44.53 -20.22 -22.58
C THR A 902 -44.92 -20.07 -21.10
N MET A 903 -44.29 -19.11 -20.43
CA MET A 903 -44.68 -18.72 -19.08
C MET A 903 -45.81 -17.68 -19.16
N ALA A 904 -46.90 -17.92 -18.45
CA ALA A 904 -48.10 -17.09 -18.48
C ALA A 904 -48.78 -17.01 -17.11
N GLY A 905 -49.41 -15.87 -16.84
CA GLY A 905 -50.08 -15.57 -15.58
C GLY A 905 -49.13 -15.01 -14.52
N LYS A 906 -49.72 -14.30 -13.55
CA LYS A 906 -49.02 -13.62 -12.44
C LYS A 906 -49.04 -14.53 -11.22
N VAL A 907 -47.86 -14.81 -10.64
CA VAL A 907 -47.76 -15.46 -9.33
C VAL A 907 -47.39 -14.39 -8.31
N THR A 908 -48.27 -14.18 -7.34
CA THR A 908 -48.07 -13.24 -6.23
C THR A 908 -47.99 -13.98 -4.90
N VAL A 909 -47.66 -13.24 -3.85
CA VAL A 909 -47.55 -13.75 -2.49
C VAL A 909 -48.43 -12.96 -1.52
N SER A 910 -48.97 -13.64 -0.51
CA SER A 910 -49.65 -13.00 0.63
C SER A 910 -49.15 -13.61 1.94
N TYR A 911 -48.94 -12.74 2.93
CA TYR A 911 -48.66 -13.11 4.31
C TYR A 911 -49.90 -12.97 5.21
N ASP A 912 -51.08 -12.77 4.61
CA ASP A 912 -52.32 -12.61 5.36
C ASP A 912 -52.89 -13.97 5.75
N ASN A 913 -53.29 -14.10 7.02
CA ASN A 913 -53.92 -15.31 7.56
C ASN A 913 -53.12 -16.61 7.33
N VAL A 914 -51.79 -16.53 7.27
CA VAL A 914 -50.88 -17.70 7.21
C VAL A 914 -50.14 -17.87 8.54
N PRO A 915 -49.66 -19.10 8.86
CA PRO A 915 -48.83 -19.32 10.04
C PRO A 915 -47.55 -18.47 10.05
N ALA A 916 -46.92 -18.37 11.22
CA ALA A 916 -45.59 -17.74 11.32
C ALA A 916 -44.58 -18.47 10.42
N ASP A 917 -43.67 -17.70 9.81
CA ASP A 917 -42.68 -18.19 8.85
C ASP A 917 -43.27 -18.96 7.66
N SER A 918 -44.50 -18.62 7.28
CA SER A 918 -45.20 -19.12 6.10
C SER A 918 -45.60 -17.99 5.15
N VAL A 919 -45.79 -18.34 3.88
CA VAL A 919 -46.32 -17.45 2.82
C VAL A 919 -47.29 -18.23 1.92
N LYS A 920 -48.41 -17.59 1.55
CA LYS A 920 -49.37 -18.15 0.59
C LYS A 920 -49.01 -17.69 -0.81
N LEU A 921 -48.92 -18.65 -1.74
CA LEU A 921 -48.72 -18.38 -3.17
C LEU A 921 -50.07 -18.28 -3.86
N ILE A 922 -50.25 -17.21 -4.63
CA ILE A 922 -51.50 -16.91 -5.33
C ILE A 922 -51.19 -16.88 -6.83
N TYR A 923 -52.00 -17.57 -7.64
CA TYR A 923 -51.83 -17.59 -9.09
C TYR A 923 -53.04 -16.96 -9.76
N THR A 924 -52.79 -15.87 -10.49
CA THR A 924 -53.80 -15.08 -11.18
C THR A 924 -53.57 -15.18 -12.68
N VAL A 925 -54.67 -15.36 -13.43
CA VAL A 925 -54.66 -15.34 -14.89
C VAL A 925 -55.60 -14.26 -15.40
N VAL A 926 -55.22 -13.60 -16.50
CA VAL A 926 -56.12 -12.69 -17.21
C VAL A 926 -57.01 -13.53 -18.13
N ILE A 927 -58.32 -13.36 -18.00
CA ILE A 927 -59.31 -13.93 -18.92
C ILE A 927 -60.04 -12.80 -19.63
N GLN A 928 -60.38 -13.02 -20.90
CA GLN A 928 -61.33 -12.18 -21.62
C GLN A 928 -62.75 -12.54 -21.16
N VAL A 929 -63.47 -11.53 -20.68
CA VAL A 929 -64.89 -11.60 -20.35
C VAL A 929 -65.68 -10.76 -21.35
N PRO A 930 -66.88 -11.20 -21.74
CA PRO A 930 -67.66 -10.47 -22.73
C PRO A 930 -68.00 -9.07 -22.19
N LYS A 931 -67.76 -8.03 -22.99
CA LYS A 931 -68.05 -6.64 -22.60
C LYS A 931 -69.55 -6.42 -22.74
N LEU A 932 -70.22 -6.01 -21.66
CA LEU A 932 -71.67 -5.91 -21.59
C LEU A 932 -72.12 -4.44 -21.51
N ASP A 933 -73.24 -4.12 -22.15
CA ASP A 933 -73.90 -2.82 -22.02
C ASP A 933 -74.67 -2.69 -20.68
N GLU A 934 -75.34 -1.56 -20.48
CA GLU A 934 -76.11 -1.29 -19.26
C GLU A 934 -77.30 -2.26 -19.02
N ASN A 935 -77.74 -2.97 -20.06
CA ASN A 935 -78.79 -3.97 -20.00
C ASN A 935 -78.25 -5.41 -19.83
N GLY A 936 -76.91 -5.57 -19.88
CA GLY A 936 -76.24 -6.86 -19.79
C GLY A 936 -76.09 -7.58 -21.13
N ASP A 937 -76.30 -6.88 -22.25
CA ASP A 937 -76.15 -7.43 -23.60
C ASP A 937 -74.72 -7.26 -24.13
N GLN A 938 -74.27 -8.21 -24.95
CA GLN A 938 -72.92 -8.22 -25.53
C GLN A 938 -72.69 -7.00 -26.43
N ILE A 939 -71.60 -6.27 -26.19
CA ILE A 939 -71.13 -5.17 -27.04
C ILE A 939 -70.33 -5.76 -28.21
N TYR A 940 -70.53 -5.20 -29.41
CA TYR A 940 -69.80 -5.51 -30.63
C TYR A 940 -69.12 -4.23 -31.16
N ASP A 941 -67.96 -4.38 -31.80
CA ASP A 941 -67.22 -3.29 -32.43
C ASP A 941 -67.87 -2.84 -33.76
N GLU A 942 -67.28 -1.84 -34.43
CA GLU A 942 -67.80 -1.30 -35.69
C GLU A 942 -67.84 -2.32 -36.84
N ASP A 943 -67.12 -3.44 -36.71
CA ASP A 943 -67.04 -4.54 -37.68
C ASP A 943 -67.91 -5.76 -37.25
N ASP A 944 -68.80 -5.59 -36.25
CA ASP A 944 -69.68 -6.63 -35.68
C ASP A 944 -68.92 -7.79 -34.99
N ASN A 945 -67.69 -7.54 -34.51
CA ASN A 945 -66.96 -8.48 -33.67
C ASN A 945 -67.27 -8.24 -32.20
N PRO A 946 -67.49 -9.28 -31.37
CA PRO A 946 -67.76 -9.10 -29.95
C PRO A 946 -66.57 -8.45 -29.23
N GLU A 947 -66.83 -7.37 -28.49
CA GLU A 947 -65.85 -6.73 -27.61
C GLU A 947 -65.70 -7.51 -26.30
N PHE A 948 -64.47 -7.56 -25.77
CA PHE A 948 -64.16 -8.23 -24.52
C PHE A 948 -63.42 -7.28 -23.57
N ASP A 949 -63.77 -7.33 -22.29
CA ASP A 949 -62.99 -6.75 -21.21
C ASP A 949 -61.97 -7.78 -20.70
N GLU A 950 -60.82 -7.31 -20.25
CA GLU A 950 -59.84 -8.15 -19.56
C GLU A 950 -60.12 -8.17 -18.05
N LYS A 951 -60.26 -9.37 -17.47
CA LYS A 951 -60.47 -9.55 -16.04
C LYS A 951 -59.43 -10.50 -15.44
N GLU A 952 -58.77 -10.05 -14.38
CA GLU A 952 -57.91 -10.90 -13.57
C GLU A 952 -58.74 -11.82 -12.67
N VAL A 953 -58.44 -13.11 -12.69
CA VAL A 953 -59.10 -14.13 -11.86
C VAL A 953 -58.05 -14.92 -11.09
N GLU A 954 -58.18 -14.95 -9.76
CA GLU A 954 -57.42 -15.84 -8.88
C GLU A 954 -57.90 -17.28 -9.06
N LEU A 955 -56.96 -18.19 -9.35
CA LEU A 955 -57.24 -19.61 -9.46
C LEU A 955 -57.07 -20.25 -8.08
N THR A 956 -58.11 -20.95 -7.61
CA THR A 956 -58.12 -21.55 -6.27
C THR A 956 -58.14 -23.08 -6.32
N GLY A 957 -57.61 -23.72 -5.27
CA GLY A 957 -57.71 -25.16 -5.03
C GLY A 957 -57.29 -26.03 -6.22
N SER A 958 -58.22 -26.86 -6.73
CA SER A 958 -57.99 -27.82 -7.82
C SER A 958 -57.77 -27.19 -9.20
N GLN A 959 -58.01 -25.89 -9.37
CA GLN A 959 -57.80 -25.20 -10.66
C GLN A 959 -56.31 -24.94 -10.92
N ALA A 960 -55.52 -24.70 -9.86
CA ALA A 960 -54.09 -24.45 -9.93
C ALA A 960 -53.30 -25.70 -9.52
N ASN A 961 -52.65 -26.36 -10.48
CA ASN A 961 -51.84 -27.55 -10.22
C ASN A 961 -50.43 -27.17 -9.77
N TRP A 962 -50.25 -27.04 -8.46
CA TRP A 962 -48.96 -26.69 -7.85
C TRP A 962 -48.00 -27.86 -7.74
N THR A 963 -46.72 -27.63 -8.06
CA THR A 963 -45.64 -28.61 -7.94
C THR A 963 -44.39 -27.96 -7.34
N ALA A 964 -43.96 -28.46 -6.18
CA ALA A 964 -42.65 -28.11 -5.63
C ALA A 964 -41.55 -28.86 -6.40
N VAL A 965 -40.58 -28.12 -6.91
CA VAL A 965 -39.46 -28.66 -7.68
C VAL A 965 -38.19 -28.65 -6.85
N GLU A 966 -38.00 -27.56 -6.12
CA GLU A 966 -37.00 -27.37 -5.11
C GLU A 966 -37.69 -26.79 -3.88
N THR A 967 -37.32 -27.24 -2.70
CA THR A 967 -37.90 -26.75 -1.45
C THR A 967 -36.87 -26.13 -0.52
N GLY A 968 -35.57 -26.37 -0.72
CA GLY A 968 -34.51 -25.80 0.10
C GLY A 968 -34.66 -26.11 1.60
N GLY A 969 -35.38 -27.17 1.96
CA GLY A 969 -35.71 -27.54 3.35
C GLY A 969 -37.05 -27.02 3.86
N ALA A 970 -37.77 -26.18 3.11
CA ALA A 970 -39.13 -25.76 3.43
C ALA A 970 -40.18 -26.85 3.11
N THR A 971 -41.38 -26.72 3.68
CA THR A 971 -42.51 -27.59 3.35
C THR A 971 -43.55 -26.83 2.54
N PHE A 972 -44.07 -27.43 1.46
CA PHE A 972 -45.07 -26.80 0.59
C PHE A 972 -46.35 -27.63 0.53
N ASP A 973 -47.47 -27.04 0.96
CA ASP A 973 -48.80 -27.62 0.83
C ASP A 973 -49.42 -27.25 -0.52
N LYS A 974 -49.49 -28.23 -1.42
CA LYS A 974 -50.03 -28.07 -2.77
C LYS A 974 -51.52 -27.74 -2.83
N LYS A 975 -52.30 -28.05 -1.78
CA LYS A 975 -53.74 -27.80 -1.76
C LYS A 975 -54.05 -26.36 -1.39
N THR A 976 -53.32 -25.83 -0.42
CA THR A 976 -53.51 -24.48 0.10
C THR A 976 -52.61 -23.44 -0.59
N GLY A 977 -51.55 -23.90 -1.26
CA GLY A 977 -50.53 -23.03 -1.85
C GLY A 977 -49.60 -22.42 -0.80
N ILE A 978 -49.55 -22.96 0.41
CA ILE A 978 -48.78 -22.39 1.53
C ILE A 978 -47.38 -23.03 1.57
N LEU A 979 -46.35 -22.18 1.52
CA LEU A 979 -44.95 -22.54 1.76
C LEU A 979 -44.57 -22.16 3.19
N THR A 980 -43.94 -23.06 3.95
CA THR A 980 -43.56 -22.85 5.35
C THR A 980 -42.09 -23.21 5.57
N SER A 981 -41.33 -22.31 6.21
CA SER A 981 -39.95 -22.57 6.64
C SER A 981 -39.95 -23.16 8.04
N ALA A 982 -39.39 -24.35 8.22
CA ALA A 982 -39.16 -24.89 9.55
C ALA A 982 -38.04 -24.11 10.28
N PRO A 983 -38.03 -24.10 11.63
CA PRO A 983 -36.91 -23.55 12.39
C PRO A 983 -35.58 -24.22 11.98
N GLY A 984 -34.55 -23.41 11.70
CA GLY A 984 -33.24 -23.91 11.29
C GLY A 984 -33.09 -24.24 9.80
N VAL A 985 -34.10 -23.95 8.96
CA VAL A 985 -33.90 -23.90 7.50
C VAL A 985 -32.77 -22.91 7.22
N GLY A 986 -31.76 -23.37 6.49
CA GLY A 986 -30.60 -22.56 6.13
C GLY A 986 -30.84 -21.65 4.93
N ASP A 987 -29.79 -20.95 4.53
CA ASP A 987 -29.82 -20.06 3.38
C ASP A 987 -29.96 -20.84 2.05
N GLY A 988 -31.04 -20.61 1.30
CA GLY A 988 -31.41 -21.41 0.13
C GLY A 988 -32.54 -20.82 -0.71
N PHE A 989 -33.15 -21.63 -1.56
CA PHE A 989 -34.32 -21.25 -2.38
C PHE A 989 -35.36 -22.36 -2.40
N ALA A 990 -36.64 -21.99 -2.47
CA ALA A 990 -37.73 -22.85 -2.92
C ALA A 990 -38.14 -22.44 -4.33
N VAL A 991 -38.29 -23.42 -5.24
CA VAL A 991 -38.76 -23.20 -6.61
C VAL A 991 -40.06 -23.97 -6.81
N ILE A 992 -41.15 -23.24 -6.96
CA ILE A 992 -42.50 -23.79 -7.09
C ILE A 992 -43.05 -23.48 -8.49
N ARG A 993 -43.66 -24.48 -9.13
CA ARG A 993 -44.35 -24.34 -10.41
C ARG A 993 -45.85 -24.43 -10.21
N VAL A 994 -46.58 -23.74 -11.07
CA VAL A 994 -48.03 -23.84 -11.17
C VAL A 994 -48.43 -24.07 -12.63
N ALA A 995 -49.47 -24.87 -12.83
CA ALA A 995 -50.07 -25.05 -14.14
C ALA A 995 -51.59 -24.96 -14.06
N TYR A 996 -52.20 -24.32 -15.05
CA TYR A 996 -53.64 -24.22 -15.25
C TYR A 996 -53.97 -24.64 -16.67
N THR A 997 -55.06 -25.41 -16.84
CA THR A 997 -55.52 -25.82 -18.16
C THR A 997 -56.84 -25.12 -18.46
N LYS A 998 -56.88 -24.33 -19.53
CA LYS A 998 -58.12 -23.78 -20.11
C LYS A 998 -58.35 -24.46 -21.45
N ASP A 999 -59.52 -25.08 -21.60
CA ASP A 999 -59.86 -25.90 -22.77
C ASP A 999 -58.81 -26.99 -23.02
N THR A 1000 -57.94 -26.79 -24.03
CA THR A 1000 -56.81 -27.68 -24.36
C THR A 1000 -55.44 -27.07 -24.09
N THR A 1001 -55.38 -25.80 -23.70
CA THR A 1001 -54.13 -25.04 -23.53
C THR A 1001 -53.69 -25.03 -22.07
N GLN A 1002 -52.47 -25.51 -21.82
CA GLN A 1002 -51.88 -25.50 -20.49
C GLN A 1002 -50.97 -24.28 -20.28
N TYR A 1003 -51.40 -23.36 -19.43
CA TYR A 1003 -50.65 -22.21 -18.95
C TYR A 1003 -49.77 -22.62 -17.77
N ARG A 1004 -48.54 -22.11 -17.72
CA ARG A 1004 -47.57 -22.48 -16.68
C ARG A 1004 -46.85 -21.25 -16.17
N SER A 1005 -46.54 -21.24 -14.88
CA SER A 1005 -45.68 -20.23 -14.29
C SER A 1005 -44.79 -20.85 -13.20
N ALA A 1006 -43.79 -20.09 -12.76
CA ALA A 1006 -42.88 -20.50 -11.70
C ALA A 1006 -42.52 -19.30 -10.82
N ILE A 1007 -42.25 -19.60 -9.55
CA ILE A 1007 -41.80 -18.66 -8.56
C ILE A 1007 -40.56 -19.22 -7.85
N VAL A 1008 -39.59 -18.35 -7.56
CA VAL A 1008 -38.40 -18.67 -6.77
C VAL A 1008 -38.43 -17.83 -5.51
N ILE A 1009 -38.37 -18.47 -4.35
CA ILE A 1009 -38.49 -17.79 -3.05
C ILE A 1009 -37.21 -18.03 -2.25
N PRO A 1010 -36.49 -16.96 -1.86
CA PRO A 1010 -35.34 -17.08 -0.96
C PRO A 1010 -35.77 -17.53 0.43
N LEU A 1011 -34.96 -18.37 1.07
CA LEU A 1011 -35.18 -18.92 2.40
C LEU A 1011 -34.04 -18.50 3.35
N PRO A 1012 -34.33 -18.24 4.65
CA PRO A 1012 -35.62 -18.45 5.33
C PRO A 1012 -36.66 -17.36 5.06
N LEU A 1013 -37.95 -17.72 5.11
CA LEU A 1013 -39.06 -16.80 4.80
C LEU A 1013 -39.12 -15.58 5.73
N SER A 1014 -38.80 -15.74 7.02
CA SER A 1014 -38.79 -14.64 7.99
C SER A 1014 -37.75 -13.57 7.66
N THR A 1015 -36.55 -14.01 7.28
CA THR A 1015 -35.43 -13.14 6.90
C THR A 1015 -35.74 -12.32 5.65
N TYR A 1016 -36.33 -12.96 4.63
CA TYR A 1016 -36.56 -12.35 3.32
C TYR A 1016 -37.98 -11.82 3.13
N LYS A 1017 -38.80 -11.72 4.20
CA LYS A 1017 -40.23 -11.34 4.11
C LYS A 1017 -40.44 -10.07 3.28
N LYS A 1018 -39.68 -9.02 3.57
CA LYS A 1018 -39.78 -7.73 2.87
C LYS A 1018 -39.40 -7.85 1.40
N THR A 1019 -38.28 -8.52 1.10
CA THR A 1019 -37.82 -8.76 -0.28
C THR A 1019 -38.83 -9.58 -1.08
N ILE A 1020 -39.43 -10.58 -0.45
CA ILE A 1020 -40.44 -11.45 -1.07
C ILE A 1020 -41.68 -10.64 -1.43
N LEU A 1021 -42.13 -9.76 -0.52
CA LEU A 1021 -43.23 -8.84 -0.80
C LEU A 1021 -42.88 -7.87 -1.93
N GLU A 1022 -41.72 -7.22 -1.90
CA GLU A 1022 -41.29 -6.30 -2.98
C GLU A 1022 -41.11 -7.03 -4.33
N ALA A 1023 -40.66 -8.27 -4.31
CA ALA A 1023 -40.49 -9.05 -5.53
C ALA A 1023 -41.82 -9.49 -6.15
N TYR A 1024 -42.86 -9.77 -5.34
CA TYR A 1024 -44.06 -10.51 -5.74
C TYR A 1024 -45.41 -9.90 -5.30
N SER A 1025 -45.44 -8.69 -4.75
CA SER A 1025 -46.68 -8.01 -4.32
C SER A 1025 -47.58 -7.63 -5.51
N PRO A 1026 -48.93 -7.62 -5.34
CA PRO A 1026 -49.88 -7.19 -6.36
C PRO A 1026 -49.73 -5.71 -6.79
N GLU A 1027 -49.26 -4.84 -5.89
CA GLU A 1027 -49.20 -3.37 -6.06
C GLU A 1027 -48.06 -2.88 -6.99
N GLN A 1028 -47.22 -3.81 -7.47
CA GLN A 1028 -46.23 -3.57 -8.53
C GLN A 1028 -46.60 -4.32 -9.82
#